data_AF-F4XF21-F1
#
_entry.id   AF-F4XF21-F1
#
_cell.length_a   1.000
_cell.length_b   1.000
_cell.length_c   1.000
_cell.angle_alpha   90.00
_cell.angle_beta   90.00
_cell.angle_gamma   90.00
#
_symmetry.space_group_name_H-M   'P 1'
#
loop_
_entity.id
_entity.type
_entity.pdbx_description
1 polymer ?
#
loop_
_entity_poly.entity_id
_entity_poly.type
_entity_poly.pdbx_seq_one_letter_code
_entity_poly.pdbx_strand_id
1 'polypeptide(L)'
;MPTISRRRYSRPTASSKRKERSPMAQYLGTVKLGGFYNNGAILKRPTRPWRNDDTPPGASGDGDIPSMSGSMANYTFGNTPSADANKLQWVKIKDGDKTLLICDRVILVSVSWDDLNSQGYITGKTVTIDGAKYKCRVLTGGSNRRNGDSYAGGTPTNNEWDRFITREEVISGLPAPVSSDLDSSQNSTDLNSAHNKFWNWFYVYSWCQEVYASDASYRAYRGYNSARYWNWNFSSSRSAYLGFRPVLEVLNTDPLISDSDRNLGDKNTNFTIEYTVDDADSGDVLTATESLDGRTTKSFAPTRKAKNTISINIKDVSLGQHTVKVVVTDGQGGTATRTWTFTRVNSAPVISGTDTNLGDKNIGFTYTYTVDDADGDAVTVVEKLNNETLRTLNNAPKGEQLSISITSEKLYALGLNTVNNLVIEASDGQGGTSYRRLTFKRTNSAPSISGEDKDLGQQTGSFAEKYTVTDVEGDNVVVTEFVDDQEIRSYQATLGEEETIELSREKWLTLTNGAHQLRVEAVDGNFATSVRVWNFSKKETVIKFQFAKPEETDARATKILITPTWKIEGSVAKVEACNNAFDAAPTWEDITAQVAINRVFNFTNETKTAEKWGVDVRFTIKKNEGYEGEVSISGFGGAYE
;
A
#
# COMPACT_ATOMS: atom_id res chain seq x y z
N MET A 1 46.91 -0.92 -63.64
CA MET A 1 46.70 -0.65 -62.18
C MET A 1 46.17 0.77 -62.05
N PRO A 2 45.09 1.07 -61.31
CA PRO A 2 44.15 0.19 -60.61
C PRO A 2 42.67 0.38 -60.99
N THR A 3 41.92 -0.62 -60.57
CA THR A 3 40.49 -0.93 -60.61
C THR A 3 39.67 -0.13 -59.61
N ILE A 4 38.46 0.29 -59.97
CA ILE A 4 37.33 0.45 -59.02
C ILE A 4 36.04 -0.01 -59.71
N SER A 5 35.47 -1.12 -59.23
CA SER A 5 34.17 -1.65 -59.66
C SER A 5 33.01 -0.90 -59.00
N ARG A 6 32.04 -0.40 -59.77
CA ARG A 6 30.74 0.03 -59.26
C ARG A 6 29.72 -1.11 -59.42
N ARG A 7 29.30 -1.73 -58.31
CA ARG A 7 28.09 -2.58 -58.25
C ARG A 7 26.85 -1.70 -58.39
N ARG A 8 26.03 -1.94 -59.42
CA ARG A 8 24.66 -1.43 -59.50
C ARG A 8 23.77 -2.25 -58.55
N TYR A 9 23.04 -1.59 -57.67
CA TYR A 9 21.92 -2.18 -56.93
C TYR A 9 20.68 -2.21 -57.82
N SER A 10 20.23 -3.40 -58.22
CA SER A 10 18.92 -3.63 -58.82
C SER A 10 17.89 -3.86 -57.71
N ARG A 11 16.81 -3.07 -57.71
CA ARG A 11 15.62 -3.28 -56.88
C ARG A 11 14.96 -4.64 -57.21
N PRO A 12 14.51 -5.44 -56.24
CA PRO A 12 13.73 -6.64 -56.53
C PRO A 12 12.29 -6.25 -56.86
N THR A 13 11.85 -6.63 -58.06
CA THR A 13 10.45 -6.65 -58.47
C THR A 13 9.68 -7.69 -57.66
N ALA A 14 8.54 -7.27 -57.11
CA ALA A 14 7.56 -8.13 -56.46
C ALA A 14 6.94 -9.09 -57.49
N SER A 15 7.14 -10.40 -57.31
CA SER A 15 6.19 -11.46 -57.66
C SER A 15 6.82 -12.83 -57.40
N SER A 16 6.80 -13.26 -56.15
CA SER A 16 6.66 -14.69 -55.85
C SER A 16 5.64 -14.82 -54.73
N LYS A 17 4.36 -15.00 -55.11
CA LYS A 17 3.40 -15.62 -54.20
C LYS A 17 3.94 -17.02 -53.92
N ARG A 18 4.65 -17.17 -52.82
CA ARG A 18 4.91 -18.43 -52.15
C ARG A 18 3.53 -19.08 -52.01
N LYS A 19 3.29 -20.19 -52.70
CA LYS A 19 2.16 -21.07 -52.36
C LYS A 19 2.39 -21.45 -50.90
N GLU A 20 1.69 -20.79 -49.99
CA GLU A 20 1.59 -21.23 -48.61
C GLU A 20 1.12 -22.69 -48.68
N ARG A 21 1.98 -23.60 -48.22
CA ARG A 21 1.51 -24.94 -47.89
C ARG A 21 0.48 -24.73 -46.78
N SER A 22 -0.77 -25.12 -47.01
CA SER A 22 -1.75 -25.23 -45.93
C SER A 22 -1.12 -25.98 -44.76
N PRO A 23 -1.38 -25.57 -43.50
CA PRO A 23 -0.87 -26.28 -42.33
C PRO A 23 -1.19 -27.76 -42.42
N MET A 24 -0.23 -28.64 -42.12
CA MET A 24 -0.49 -30.09 -42.08
C MET A 24 -1.60 -30.39 -41.07
N ALA A 25 -2.45 -31.37 -41.38
CA ALA A 25 -3.58 -31.71 -40.55
C ALA A 25 -3.13 -32.24 -39.18
N GLN A 26 -3.90 -31.94 -38.14
CA GLN A 26 -3.60 -32.32 -36.75
C GLN A 26 -4.73 -33.15 -36.16
N TYR A 27 -4.37 -34.24 -35.47
CA TYR A 27 -5.32 -35.04 -34.70
C TYR A 27 -5.47 -34.49 -33.28
N LEU A 28 -6.71 -34.20 -32.90
CA LEU A 28 -7.07 -33.59 -31.62
C LEU A 28 -7.78 -34.55 -30.66
N GLY A 29 -7.68 -35.87 -30.90
CA GLY A 29 -8.35 -36.89 -30.09
C GLY A 29 -9.68 -37.37 -30.65
N THR A 30 -10.36 -38.24 -29.90
CA THR A 30 -11.71 -38.70 -30.20
C THR A 30 -12.73 -37.96 -29.32
N VAL A 31 -13.95 -37.80 -29.84
CA VAL A 31 -15.07 -37.18 -29.11
C VAL A 31 -16.33 -38.03 -29.29
N LYS A 32 -17.12 -38.16 -28.22
CA LYS A 32 -18.47 -38.72 -28.27
C LYS A 32 -19.46 -37.59 -28.36
N LEU A 33 -20.23 -37.52 -29.44
CA LEU A 33 -21.11 -36.39 -29.74
C LEU A 33 -22.31 -36.87 -30.57
N GLY A 34 -23.51 -36.49 -30.15
CA GLY A 34 -24.76 -36.73 -30.88
C GLY A 34 -25.22 -38.18 -30.91
N GLY A 35 -26.49 -38.34 -31.28
CA GLY A 35 -27.13 -39.62 -31.60
C GLY A 35 -27.62 -39.63 -33.04
N PHE A 36 -27.86 -40.83 -33.57
CA PHE A 36 -28.52 -41.03 -34.86
C PHE A 36 -29.90 -41.65 -34.64
N TYR A 37 -30.92 -41.10 -35.29
CA TYR A 37 -32.31 -41.43 -35.02
C TYR A 37 -33.03 -41.85 -36.29
N ASN A 38 -34.00 -42.74 -36.19
CA ASN A 38 -34.95 -43.07 -37.23
C ASN A 38 -36.36 -42.79 -36.71
N ASN A 39 -37.08 -41.83 -37.31
CA ASN A 39 -38.40 -41.36 -36.86
C ASN A 39 -38.42 -41.02 -35.35
N GLY A 40 -37.36 -40.36 -34.87
CA GLY A 40 -37.21 -39.99 -33.46
C GLY A 40 -36.78 -41.12 -32.52
N ALA A 41 -36.78 -42.39 -32.97
CA ALA A 41 -36.24 -43.50 -32.20
C ALA A 41 -34.72 -43.58 -32.34
N ILE A 42 -34.01 -43.65 -31.21
CA ILE A 42 -32.55 -43.66 -31.21
C ILE A 42 -31.99 -45.00 -31.69
N LEU A 43 -31.00 -44.94 -32.60
CA LEU A 43 -30.29 -46.12 -33.08
C LEU A 43 -29.09 -46.41 -32.19
N LYS A 44 -28.76 -47.70 -32.02
CA LYS A 44 -27.54 -48.10 -31.32
C LYS A 44 -26.33 -47.80 -32.19
N ARG A 45 -25.25 -47.32 -31.58
CA ARG A 45 -23.97 -47.26 -32.28
C ARG A 45 -23.50 -48.71 -32.53
N PRO A 46 -23.18 -49.09 -33.77
CA PRO A 46 -22.78 -50.46 -34.08
C PRO A 46 -21.57 -50.88 -33.23
N THR A 47 -21.61 -52.06 -32.62
CA THR A 47 -20.50 -52.65 -31.85
C THR A 47 -19.68 -53.63 -32.67
N ARG A 48 -20.29 -54.18 -33.73
CA ARG A 48 -19.71 -55.01 -34.79
C ARG A 48 -19.85 -54.25 -36.11
N PRO A 49 -18.99 -53.25 -36.36
CA PRO A 49 -19.17 -52.23 -37.40
C PRO A 49 -18.78 -52.73 -38.80
N TRP A 50 -19.34 -53.86 -39.20
CA TRP A 50 -19.30 -54.43 -40.54
C TRP A 50 -20.72 -54.72 -41.03
N ARG A 51 -20.85 -55.20 -42.27
CA ARG A 51 -22.14 -55.53 -42.89
C ARG A 51 -22.98 -56.47 -42.01
N ASN A 52 -24.29 -56.27 -42.01
CA ASN A 52 -25.22 -56.91 -41.07
C ASN A 52 -25.85 -58.22 -41.57
N ASP A 53 -25.44 -58.68 -42.74
CA ASP A 53 -25.93 -59.89 -43.40
C ASP A 53 -24.82 -60.93 -43.62
N ASP A 54 -23.63 -60.71 -43.05
CA ASP A 54 -22.50 -61.63 -43.22
C ASP A 54 -21.43 -61.45 -42.12
N THR A 55 -20.65 -62.50 -41.89
CA THR A 55 -19.62 -62.58 -40.86
C THR A 55 -18.22 -62.53 -41.51
N PRO A 56 -17.39 -61.50 -41.20
CA PRO A 56 -16.02 -61.44 -41.70
C PRO A 56 -15.13 -62.57 -41.17
N PRO A 57 -14.06 -62.92 -41.90
CA PRO A 57 -13.03 -63.83 -41.39
C PRO A 57 -12.49 -63.39 -40.02
N GLY A 58 -12.57 -64.29 -39.03
CA GLY A 58 -12.09 -64.05 -37.66
C GLY A 58 -13.08 -63.35 -36.73
N ALA A 59 -14.27 -62.97 -37.21
CA ALA A 59 -15.33 -62.41 -36.37
C ALA A 59 -16.22 -63.51 -35.77
N SER A 60 -16.92 -63.19 -34.67
CA SER A 60 -17.81 -64.12 -33.97
C SER A 60 -19.27 -64.10 -34.46
N GLY A 61 -19.59 -63.28 -35.47
CA GLY A 61 -20.92 -63.22 -36.08
C GLY A 61 -21.11 -61.99 -36.96
N ASP A 62 -22.32 -61.88 -37.51
CA ASP A 62 -22.69 -60.83 -38.46
C ASP A 62 -22.58 -59.44 -37.84
N GLY A 63 -22.43 -58.43 -38.68
CA GLY A 63 -22.37 -57.05 -38.23
C GLY A 63 -23.68 -56.59 -37.63
N ASP A 64 -23.64 -55.46 -36.92
CA ASP A 64 -24.82 -54.88 -36.28
C ASP A 64 -25.11 -53.46 -36.76
N ILE A 65 -24.58 -53.07 -37.93
CA ILE A 65 -24.92 -51.79 -38.54
C ILE A 65 -26.40 -51.80 -38.93
N PRO A 66 -27.22 -50.81 -38.50
CA PRO A 66 -28.61 -50.71 -38.93
C PRO A 66 -28.72 -50.62 -40.46
N SER A 67 -29.70 -51.32 -41.05
CA SER A 67 -30.09 -51.11 -42.44
C SER A 67 -31.06 -49.94 -42.55
N MET A 68 -30.95 -49.14 -43.61
CA MET A 68 -31.98 -48.16 -43.95
C MET A 68 -33.29 -48.88 -44.27
N SER A 69 -34.38 -48.43 -43.63
CA SER A 69 -35.74 -48.86 -43.94
C SER A 69 -36.60 -47.63 -44.22
N GLY A 70 -37.45 -47.70 -45.24
CA GLY A 70 -38.23 -46.54 -45.68
C GLY A 70 -37.38 -45.44 -46.31
N SER A 71 -37.65 -44.19 -45.96
CA SER A 71 -36.99 -43.00 -46.55
C SER A 71 -35.83 -42.51 -45.68
N MET A 72 -34.73 -42.06 -46.31
CA MET A 72 -33.61 -41.40 -45.63
C MET A 72 -34.03 -40.10 -44.90
N ALA A 73 -35.16 -39.50 -45.27
CA ALA A 73 -35.71 -38.33 -44.58
C ALA A 73 -36.09 -38.62 -43.11
N ASN A 74 -36.34 -39.89 -42.78
CA ASN A 74 -36.65 -40.32 -41.41
C ASN A 74 -35.41 -40.30 -40.50
N TYR A 75 -34.21 -40.19 -41.09
CA TYR A 75 -32.94 -40.33 -40.40
C TYR A 75 -32.29 -38.97 -40.10
N THR A 76 -32.04 -38.71 -38.82
CA THR A 76 -31.55 -37.42 -38.33
C THR A 76 -30.44 -37.56 -37.30
N PHE A 77 -29.58 -36.55 -37.25
CA PHE A 77 -28.68 -36.34 -36.11
C PHE A 77 -29.41 -35.51 -35.05
N GLY A 78 -29.22 -35.88 -33.79
CA GLY A 78 -29.75 -35.15 -32.65
C GLY A 78 -28.73 -35.01 -31.53
N ASN A 79 -29.16 -34.39 -30.43
CA ASN A 79 -28.35 -34.14 -29.24
C ASN A 79 -27.69 -35.42 -28.69
N THR A 80 -26.60 -35.24 -27.95
CA THR A 80 -25.85 -36.34 -27.35
C THR A 80 -26.74 -37.10 -26.36
N PRO A 81 -27.00 -38.40 -26.58
CA PRO A 81 -27.83 -39.18 -25.69
C PRO A 81 -27.12 -39.47 -24.37
N SER A 82 -27.88 -39.72 -23.30
CA SER A 82 -27.32 -40.10 -21.99
C SER A 82 -26.61 -41.47 -22.05
N ALA A 83 -27.23 -42.45 -22.73
CA ALA A 83 -26.71 -43.81 -22.86
C ALA A 83 -25.48 -43.86 -23.78
N ASP A 84 -24.36 -44.35 -23.24
CA ASP A 84 -23.07 -44.39 -23.96
C ASP A 84 -23.11 -45.26 -25.22
N ALA A 85 -23.89 -46.34 -25.21
CA ALA A 85 -24.08 -47.23 -26.36
C ALA A 85 -24.78 -46.56 -27.56
N ASN A 86 -25.36 -45.38 -27.38
CA ASN A 86 -26.02 -44.62 -28.45
C ASN A 86 -25.23 -43.39 -28.89
N LYS A 87 -24.16 -43.01 -28.19
CA LYS A 87 -23.33 -41.86 -28.55
C LYS A 87 -22.49 -42.20 -29.77
N LEU A 88 -22.59 -41.40 -30.82
CA LEU A 88 -21.67 -41.50 -31.95
C LEU A 88 -20.25 -41.10 -31.52
N GLN A 89 -19.25 -41.76 -32.09
CA GLN A 89 -17.84 -41.48 -31.82
C GLN A 89 -17.18 -40.93 -33.07
N TRP A 90 -16.37 -39.90 -32.88
CA TRP A 90 -15.75 -39.15 -33.94
C TRP A 90 -14.26 -38.96 -33.69
N VAL A 91 -13.49 -38.97 -34.76
CA VAL A 91 -12.08 -38.63 -34.80
C VAL A 91 -11.97 -37.15 -35.16
N LYS A 92 -11.42 -36.33 -34.26
CA LYS A 92 -11.32 -34.88 -34.44
C LYS A 92 -10.02 -34.51 -35.15
N ILE A 93 -10.14 -33.93 -36.34
CA ILE A 93 -9.02 -33.49 -37.18
C ILE A 93 -9.13 -31.99 -37.43
N LYS A 94 -8.06 -31.22 -37.17
CA LYS A 94 -7.92 -29.82 -37.62
C LYS A 94 -7.18 -29.83 -38.95
N ASP A 95 -7.83 -29.39 -40.03
CA ASP A 95 -7.28 -29.32 -41.39
C ASP A 95 -7.37 -27.87 -41.90
N GLY A 96 -6.27 -27.12 -41.80
CA GLY A 96 -6.28 -25.67 -42.00
C GLY A 96 -7.28 -24.99 -41.07
N ASP A 97 -8.20 -24.21 -41.65
CA ASP A 97 -9.23 -23.51 -40.88
C ASP A 97 -10.37 -24.44 -40.42
N LYS A 98 -10.52 -25.61 -41.04
CA LYS A 98 -11.62 -26.53 -40.75
C LYS A 98 -11.31 -27.42 -39.55
N THR A 99 -12.31 -27.62 -38.70
CA THR A 99 -12.31 -28.72 -37.74
C THR A 99 -13.30 -29.77 -38.20
N LEU A 100 -12.82 -30.98 -38.47
CA LEU A 100 -13.61 -32.13 -38.91
C LEU A 100 -13.77 -33.12 -37.76
N LEU A 101 -14.97 -33.66 -37.61
CA LEU A 101 -15.28 -34.81 -36.77
C LEU A 101 -15.66 -35.95 -37.71
N ILE A 102 -14.74 -36.88 -37.96
CA ILE A 102 -14.95 -38.02 -38.87
C ILE A 102 -15.51 -39.17 -38.06
N CYS A 103 -16.68 -39.70 -38.43
CA CYS A 103 -17.24 -40.82 -37.70
C CYS A 103 -16.32 -42.03 -37.84
N ASP A 104 -16.07 -42.70 -36.73
CA ASP A 104 -15.10 -43.78 -36.67
C ASP A 104 -15.56 -45.06 -37.40
N ARG A 105 -16.81 -45.10 -37.87
CA ARG A 105 -17.44 -46.24 -38.55
C ARG A 105 -18.59 -45.81 -39.47
N VAL A 106 -19.02 -46.74 -40.32
CA VAL A 106 -20.32 -46.65 -41.01
C VAL A 106 -21.44 -46.85 -39.99
N ILE A 107 -22.47 -46.01 -40.04
CA ILE A 107 -23.57 -46.01 -39.05
C ILE A 107 -24.93 -46.45 -39.63
N LEU A 108 -25.01 -46.58 -40.96
CA LEU A 108 -26.20 -47.02 -41.68
C LEU A 108 -25.78 -47.71 -42.98
N VAL A 109 -26.23 -48.93 -43.22
CA VAL A 109 -26.02 -49.67 -44.48
C VAL A 109 -27.31 -49.79 -45.28
N SER A 110 -27.27 -50.36 -46.48
CA SER A 110 -28.44 -50.48 -47.38
C SER A 110 -29.06 -49.11 -47.74
N VAL A 111 -28.23 -48.06 -47.71
CA VAL A 111 -28.57 -46.69 -48.11
C VAL A 111 -27.83 -46.37 -49.40
N SER A 112 -28.52 -45.81 -50.38
CA SER A 112 -27.90 -45.44 -51.66
C SER A 112 -27.26 -44.06 -51.57
N TRP A 113 -26.38 -43.77 -52.53
CA TRP A 113 -25.81 -42.43 -52.65
C TRP A 113 -26.92 -41.41 -52.95
N ASP A 114 -27.90 -41.76 -53.79
CA ASP A 114 -29.03 -40.90 -54.14
C ASP A 114 -29.93 -40.60 -52.93
N ASP A 115 -30.13 -41.58 -52.03
CA ASP A 115 -30.87 -41.38 -50.77
C ASP A 115 -30.19 -40.31 -49.90
N LEU A 116 -28.87 -40.42 -49.71
CA LEU A 116 -28.08 -39.45 -48.95
C LEU A 116 -28.08 -38.08 -49.63
N ASN A 117 -27.93 -38.05 -50.95
CA ASN A 117 -27.87 -36.82 -51.72
C ASN A 117 -29.19 -36.06 -51.68
N SER A 118 -30.34 -36.77 -51.75
CA SER A 118 -31.67 -36.17 -51.64
C SER A 118 -31.88 -35.41 -50.31
N GLN A 119 -31.18 -35.84 -49.26
CA GLN A 119 -31.20 -35.20 -47.94
C GLN A 119 -30.05 -34.22 -47.73
N GLY A 120 -29.17 -34.03 -48.72
CA GLY A 120 -28.00 -33.14 -48.66
C GLY A 120 -26.77 -33.73 -47.98
N TYR A 121 -26.78 -34.98 -47.54
CA TYR A 121 -25.68 -35.58 -46.76
C TYR A 121 -24.45 -35.96 -47.60
N ILE A 122 -24.47 -35.83 -48.92
CA ILE A 122 -23.27 -36.05 -49.74
C ILE A 122 -22.32 -34.86 -49.62
N THR A 123 -22.76 -33.67 -50.01
CA THR A 123 -21.91 -32.47 -50.09
C THR A 123 -22.03 -31.56 -48.86
N GLY A 124 -23.11 -31.68 -48.10
CA GLY A 124 -23.32 -30.94 -46.85
C GLY A 124 -24.76 -30.62 -46.53
N LYS A 125 -25.20 -31.03 -45.35
CA LYS A 125 -26.44 -30.62 -44.69
C LYS A 125 -26.11 -29.98 -43.35
N THR A 126 -26.66 -28.80 -43.06
CA THR A 126 -26.55 -28.23 -41.71
C THR A 126 -27.34 -29.07 -40.71
N VAL A 127 -26.70 -29.50 -39.63
CA VAL A 127 -27.30 -30.20 -38.50
C VAL A 127 -26.97 -29.47 -37.21
N THR A 128 -27.81 -29.63 -36.20
CA THR A 128 -27.58 -29.07 -34.86
C THR A 128 -27.47 -30.22 -33.86
N ILE A 129 -26.39 -30.23 -33.08
CA ILE A 129 -26.13 -31.22 -32.03
C ILE A 129 -25.69 -30.45 -30.80
N ASP A 130 -26.40 -30.61 -29.69
CA ASP A 130 -26.13 -29.94 -28.42
C ASP A 130 -26.07 -28.40 -28.55
N GLY A 131 -26.92 -27.84 -29.42
CA GLY A 131 -26.99 -26.41 -29.70
C GLY A 131 -25.96 -25.91 -30.73
N ALA A 132 -24.87 -26.65 -30.96
CA ALA A 132 -23.86 -26.28 -31.95
C ALA A 132 -24.26 -26.71 -33.38
N LYS A 133 -23.96 -25.87 -34.37
CA LYS A 133 -24.22 -26.14 -35.79
C LYS A 133 -23.01 -26.79 -36.45
N TYR A 134 -23.29 -27.78 -37.29
CA TYR A 134 -22.30 -28.51 -38.07
C TYR A 134 -22.76 -28.67 -39.50
N LYS A 135 -21.82 -28.75 -40.46
CA LYS A 135 -22.10 -29.24 -41.80
C LYS A 135 -21.80 -30.74 -41.85
N CYS A 136 -22.85 -31.56 -41.91
CA CYS A 136 -22.76 -33.02 -42.03
C CYS A 136 -22.69 -33.44 -43.50
N ARG A 137 -21.68 -34.23 -43.86
CA ARG A 137 -21.45 -34.74 -45.21
C ARG A 137 -20.79 -36.12 -45.19
N VAL A 138 -20.39 -36.66 -46.35
CA VAL A 138 -19.44 -37.78 -46.43
C VAL A 138 -18.03 -37.30 -46.79
N LEU A 139 -17.03 -38.18 -46.67
CA LEU A 139 -15.65 -37.88 -47.05
C LEU A 139 -15.50 -37.81 -48.57
N THR A 140 -14.56 -36.99 -49.02
CA THR A 140 -13.99 -37.12 -50.37
C THR A 140 -13.13 -38.38 -50.44
N GLY A 141 -13.30 -39.17 -51.48
CA GLY A 141 -12.61 -40.45 -51.70
C GLY A 141 -11.86 -40.54 -53.03
N GLY A 142 -11.88 -39.49 -53.86
CA GLY A 142 -11.35 -39.49 -55.21
C GLY A 142 -12.34 -40.04 -56.25
N SER A 143 -12.29 -39.51 -57.46
CA SER A 143 -13.21 -39.83 -58.56
C SER A 143 -12.80 -41.06 -59.39
N ASN A 144 -11.60 -41.61 -59.20
CA ASN A 144 -11.15 -42.83 -59.86
C ASN A 144 -10.09 -43.55 -59.00
N ARG A 145 -9.80 -44.82 -59.30
CA ARG A 145 -8.67 -45.57 -58.75
C ARG A 145 -7.34 -45.02 -59.27
N ARG A 146 -6.34 -44.95 -58.40
CA ARG A 146 -5.00 -44.47 -58.74
C ARG A 146 -4.29 -45.44 -59.69
N ASN A 147 -3.79 -44.95 -60.81
CA ASN A 147 -3.03 -45.74 -61.82
C ASN A 147 -3.76 -47.01 -62.31
N GLY A 148 -5.09 -47.05 -62.26
CA GLY A 148 -5.86 -48.25 -62.66
C GLY A 148 -5.88 -49.37 -61.62
N ASP A 149 -5.29 -49.17 -60.44
CA ASP A 149 -5.22 -50.16 -59.36
C ASP A 149 -6.19 -49.82 -58.22
N SER A 150 -7.17 -50.69 -57.99
CA SER A 150 -8.15 -50.54 -56.92
C SER A 150 -7.55 -50.57 -55.51
N TYR A 151 -6.33 -51.06 -55.34
CA TYR A 151 -5.62 -51.09 -54.06
C TYR A 151 -4.60 -49.95 -53.92
N ALA A 152 -4.48 -49.05 -54.88
CA ALA A 152 -3.51 -47.94 -54.81
C ALA A 152 -4.07 -46.64 -54.21
N GLY A 153 -5.34 -46.61 -53.82
CA GLY A 153 -6.03 -45.40 -53.34
C GLY A 153 -6.82 -44.66 -54.42
N GLY A 154 -7.34 -43.48 -54.08
CA GLY A 154 -8.11 -42.64 -54.98
C GLY A 154 -7.25 -41.63 -55.75
N THR A 155 -7.81 -41.09 -56.84
CA THR A 155 -7.31 -39.89 -57.52
C THR A 155 -8.42 -38.85 -57.62
N PRO A 156 -8.16 -37.55 -57.34
CA PRO A 156 -6.87 -36.97 -56.93
C PRO A 156 -6.46 -37.40 -55.50
N THR A 157 -5.16 -37.38 -55.20
CA THR A 157 -4.58 -37.92 -53.95
C THR A 157 -4.81 -37.03 -52.72
N ASN A 158 -5.29 -35.81 -52.91
CA ASN A 158 -5.63 -34.90 -51.81
C ASN A 158 -7.04 -35.13 -51.24
N ASN A 159 -7.69 -36.25 -51.58
CA ASN A 159 -8.98 -36.64 -51.00
C ASN A 159 -8.83 -37.00 -49.51
N GLU A 160 -9.88 -36.73 -48.73
CA GLU A 160 -9.87 -36.89 -47.28
C GLU A 160 -9.74 -38.34 -46.83
N TRP A 161 -10.26 -39.31 -47.58
CA TRP A 161 -10.12 -40.72 -47.26
C TRP A 161 -8.64 -41.15 -47.27
N ASP A 162 -7.91 -40.85 -48.35
CA ASP A 162 -6.48 -41.17 -48.46
C ASP A 162 -5.68 -40.41 -47.40
N ARG A 163 -5.96 -39.12 -47.22
CA ARG A 163 -5.25 -38.28 -46.24
C ARG A 163 -5.45 -38.76 -44.80
N PHE A 164 -6.69 -39.07 -44.39
CA PHE A 164 -7.03 -39.27 -42.97
C PHE A 164 -7.24 -40.74 -42.59
N ILE A 165 -8.02 -41.49 -43.38
CA ILE A 165 -8.35 -42.89 -43.05
C ILE A 165 -7.22 -43.81 -43.48
N THR A 166 -6.74 -43.73 -44.73
CA THR A 166 -5.54 -44.48 -45.14
C THR A 166 -4.28 -43.91 -44.47
N ARG A 167 -4.33 -42.65 -44.02
CA ARG A 167 -3.23 -41.93 -43.39
C ARG A 167 -2.00 -41.82 -44.31
N GLU A 168 -2.24 -41.46 -45.57
CA GLU A 168 -1.15 -41.08 -46.50
C GLU A 168 -0.52 -39.73 -46.11
N GLU A 169 -1.28 -38.87 -45.40
CA GLU A 169 -0.72 -37.72 -44.71
C GLU A 169 -0.20 -38.16 -43.32
N VAL A 170 1.03 -37.79 -42.99
CA VAL A 170 1.63 -38.14 -41.71
C VAL A 170 1.06 -37.26 -40.60
N ILE A 171 -0.01 -37.73 -39.96
CA ILE A 171 -0.67 -37.07 -38.83
C ILE A 171 -0.26 -37.77 -37.53
N SER A 172 0.39 -37.04 -36.62
CA SER A 172 0.82 -37.54 -35.32
C SER A 172 -0.37 -37.98 -34.46
N GLY A 173 -0.24 -39.11 -33.78
CA GLY A 173 -1.27 -39.66 -32.88
C GLY A 173 -2.37 -40.49 -33.54
N LEU A 174 -2.55 -40.40 -34.86
CA LEU A 174 -3.37 -41.36 -35.59
C LEU A 174 -2.61 -42.69 -35.77
N PRO A 175 -3.29 -43.85 -35.64
CA PRO A 175 -2.66 -45.14 -35.89
C PRO A 175 -2.21 -45.24 -37.34
N ALA A 176 -0.97 -45.70 -37.56
CA ALA A 176 -0.48 -46.00 -38.90
C ALA A 176 -1.05 -47.35 -39.38
N PRO A 177 -1.42 -47.48 -40.67
CA PRO A 177 -1.71 -48.78 -41.23
C PRO A 177 -0.44 -49.65 -41.25
N VAL A 178 -0.62 -50.95 -41.05
CA VAL A 178 0.41 -51.96 -41.32
C VAL A 178 0.24 -52.50 -42.74
N SER A 179 1.19 -53.33 -43.20
CA SER A 179 1.15 -53.86 -44.58
C SER A 179 -0.13 -54.63 -44.90
N SER A 180 -0.68 -55.38 -43.94
CA SER A 180 -1.91 -56.16 -44.15
C SER A 180 -3.12 -55.26 -44.40
N ASP A 181 -3.22 -54.12 -43.70
CA ASP A 181 -4.31 -53.15 -43.90
C ASP A 181 -4.36 -52.60 -45.33
N LEU A 182 -3.26 -52.70 -46.07
CA LEU A 182 -3.03 -52.09 -47.38
C LEU A 182 -2.93 -53.12 -48.52
N ASP A 183 -3.01 -54.42 -48.23
CA ASP A 183 -2.87 -55.48 -49.22
C ASP A 183 -4.23 -55.92 -49.80
N SER A 184 -4.26 -57.03 -50.54
CA SER A 184 -5.48 -57.57 -51.15
C SER A 184 -6.07 -58.77 -50.42
N SER A 185 -5.47 -59.17 -49.29
CA SER A 185 -5.95 -60.25 -48.45
C SER A 185 -7.02 -59.72 -47.49
N GLN A 186 -8.04 -60.53 -47.23
CA GLN A 186 -9.11 -60.17 -46.30
C GLN A 186 -9.19 -61.26 -45.24
N ASN A 187 -8.56 -61.03 -44.08
CA ASN A 187 -8.41 -62.05 -43.06
C ASN A 187 -8.49 -61.46 -41.62
N SER A 188 -8.28 -62.32 -40.62
CA SER A 188 -8.40 -61.94 -39.22
C SER A 188 -7.31 -60.97 -38.74
N THR A 189 -6.17 -60.86 -39.43
CA THR A 189 -5.13 -59.86 -39.16
C THR A 189 -5.65 -58.45 -39.42
N ASP A 190 -6.39 -58.26 -40.52
CA ASP A 190 -6.98 -56.97 -40.90
C ASP A 190 -8.10 -56.57 -39.93
N LEU A 191 -8.97 -57.53 -39.58
CA LEU A 191 -10.02 -57.32 -38.57
C LEU A 191 -9.43 -56.82 -37.25
N ASN A 192 -8.33 -57.42 -36.81
CA ASN A 192 -7.74 -57.19 -35.49
C ASN A 192 -6.68 -56.09 -35.43
N SER A 193 -6.31 -55.51 -36.57
CA SER A 193 -5.26 -54.47 -36.65
C SER A 193 -5.64 -53.24 -35.83
N ALA A 194 -4.62 -52.55 -35.30
CA ALA A 194 -4.84 -51.31 -34.55
C ALA A 194 -5.50 -50.23 -35.43
N HIS A 195 -5.18 -50.23 -36.73
CA HIS A 195 -5.73 -49.30 -37.70
C HIS A 195 -7.22 -49.54 -37.93
N ASN A 196 -7.64 -50.79 -38.16
CA ASN A 196 -9.05 -51.12 -38.33
C ASN A 196 -9.85 -50.96 -37.03
N LYS A 197 -9.31 -51.32 -35.86
CA LYS A 197 -9.98 -51.09 -34.57
C LYS A 197 -10.31 -49.61 -34.33
N PHE A 198 -9.52 -48.71 -34.93
CA PHE A 198 -9.74 -47.28 -34.85
C PHE A 198 -10.73 -46.78 -35.92
N TRP A 199 -10.55 -47.19 -37.19
CA TRP A 199 -11.30 -46.63 -38.33
C TRP A 199 -12.45 -47.48 -38.86
N ASN A 200 -12.59 -48.73 -38.42
CA ASN A 200 -13.66 -49.67 -38.76
C ASN A 200 -14.00 -49.67 -40.27
N TRP A 201 -12.97 -49.84 -41.12
CA TRP A 201 -13.11 -49.84 -42.58
C TRP A 201 -13.28 -51.26 -43.13
N PHE A 202 -12.95 -52.29 -42.36
CA PHE A 202 -12.96 -53.69 -42.78
C PHE A 202 -14.38 -54.24 -42.96
N TYR A 203 -14.59 -55.00 -44.04
CA TYR A 203 -15.85 -55.71 -44.34
C TYR A 203 -17.12 -54.85 -44.49
N VAL A 204 -16.96 -53.53 -44.73
CA VAL A 204 -18.03 -52.61 -45.13
C VAL A 204 -17.46 -51.44 -45.93
N TYR A 205 -18.12 -51.04 -47.01
CA TYR A 205 -17.76 -49.86 -47.80
C TYR A 205 -18.44 -48.59 -47.27
N SER A 206 -17.73 -47.47 -47.40
CA SER A 206 -18.29 -46.14 -47.16
C SER A 206 -18.50 -45.41 -48.49
N TRP A 207 -19.69 -44.84 -48.69
CA TRP A 207 -19.92 -43.90 -49.79
C TRP A 207 -19.01 -42.67 -49.67
N CYS A 208 -18.53 -42.17 -50.82
CA CYS A 208 -17.76 -40.94 -50.93
C CYS A 208 -18.51 -39.90 -51.79
N GLN A 209 -18.00 -38.67 -51.80
CA GLN A 209 -18.66 -37.55 -52.49
C GLN A 209 -18.69 -37.70 -54.01
N GLU A 210 -17.64 -38.30 -54.57
CA GLU A 210 -17.32 -38.17 -55.98
C GLU A 210 -18.14 -39.09 -56.89
N VAL A 211 -18.48 -38.53 -58.05
CA VAL A 211 -18.93 -39.28 -59.22
C VAL A 211 -17.74 -40.00 -59.84
N TYR A 212 -17.92 -41.25 -60.28
CA TYR A 212 -16.88 -41.98 -60.98
C TYR A 212 -16.51 -41.26 -62.29
N ALA A 213 -15.23 -40.98 -62.48
CA ALA A 213 -14.75 -40.13 -63.56
C ALA A 213 -15.10 -40.64 -64.97
N SER A 214 -15.24 -41.96 -65.14
CA SER A 214 -15.52 -42.55 -66.46
C SER A 214 -17.01 -42.72 -66.74
N ASP A 215 -17.88 -42.65 -65.72
CA ASP A 215 -19.31 -42.89 -65.89
C ASP A 215 -20.14 -42.24 -64.75
N ALA A 216 -21.05 -41.35 -65.14
CA ALA A 216 -21.88 -40.55 -64.23
C ALA A 216 -23.01 -41.33 -63.54
N SER A 217 -23.27 -42.59 -63.91
CA SER A 217 -24.21 -43.48 -63.20
C SER A 217 -23.59 -44.08 -61.93
N TYR A 218 -22.26 -44.01 -61.78
CA TYR A 218 -21.54 -44.65 -60.67
C TYR A 218 -20.93 -43.63 -59.69
N ARG A 219 -20.75 -44.06 -58.45
CA ARG A 219 -20.22 -43.25 -57.33
C ARG A 219 -19.07 -43.98 -56.66
N ALA A 220 -18.11 -43.20 -56.18
CA ALA A 220 -16.94 -43.73 -55.49
C ALA A 220 -17.32 -44.27 -54.10
N TYR A 221 -16.74 -45.41 -53.73
CA TYR A 221 -16.78 -45.93 -52.37
C TYR A 221 -15.42 -46.50 -51.96
N ARG A 222 -15.18 -46.59 -50.66
CA ARG A 222 -13.87 -46.96 -50.09
C ARG A 222 -13.97 -47.97 -48.94
N GLY A 223 -12.90 -48.72 -48.68
CA GLY A 223 -12.80 -49.68 -47.55
C GLY A 223 -13.05 -51.16 -47.94
N TYR A 224 -13.61 -51.94 -47.01
CA TYR A 224 -13.92 -53.38 -47.10
C TYR A 224 -12.73 -54.33 -47.17
N ASN A 225 -12.01 -54.37 -48.31
CA ASN A 225 -10.88 -55.29 -48.54
C ASN A 225 -9.56 -54.72 -48.02
N SER A 226 -9.40 -53.41 -48.12
CA SER A 226 -8.22 -52.68 -47.66
C SER A 226 -8.62 -51.27 -47.24
N ALA A 227 -7.89 -50.68 -46.30
CA ALA A 227 -8.06 -49.30 -45.88
C ALA A 227 -7.96 -48.30 -47.04
N ARG A 228 -7.26 -48.65 -48.13
CA ARG A 228 -7.11 -47.79 -49.32
C ARG A 228 -7.89 -48.28 -50.53
N TYR A 229 -8.63 -49.37 -50.41
CA TYR A 229 -9.38 -49.91 -51.54
C TYR A 229 -10.36 -48.88 -52.10
N TRP A 230 -10.40 -48.80 -53.43
CA TRP A 230 -11.25 -47.88 -54.19
C TRP A 230 -11.99 -48.65 -55.27
N ASN A 231 -13.32 -48.47 -55.33
CA ASN A 231 -14.15 -49.00 -56.40
C ASN A 231 -15.44 -48.15 -56.52
N TRP A 232 -16.38 -48.57 -57.37
CA TRP A 232 -17.58 -47.82 -57.72
C TRP A 232 -18.83 -48.69 -57.72
N ASN A 233 -19.99 -48.10 -57.40
CA ASN A 233 -21.30 -48.75 -57.54
C ASN A 233 -22.32 -47.75 -58.10
N PHE A 234 -23.45 -48.23 -58.61
CA PHE A 234 -24.54 -47.36 -59.10
C PHE A 234 -25.00 -46.44 -57.98
N SER A 235 -25.33 -45.19 -58.30
CA SER A 235 -25.78 -44.20 -57.31
C SER A 235 -27.03 -44.63 -56.55
N SER A 236 -27.88 -45.46 -57.17
CA SER A 236 -29.12 -46.01 -56.62
C SER A 236 -28.94 -47.34 -55.86
N SER A 237 -27.74 -47.92 -55.83
CA SER A 237 -27.50 -49.22 -55.19
C SER A 237 -27.70 -49.14 -53.68
N ARG A 238 -28.52 -50.07 -53.15
CA ARG A 238 -28.71 -50.30 -51.71
C ARG A 238 -28.23 -51.70 -51.39
N SER A 239 -27.09 -51.82 -50.72
CA SER A 239 -26.51 -53.11 -50.33
C SER A 239 -26.07 -53.08 -48.88
N ALA A 240 -26.20 -54.22 -48.18
CA ALA A 240 -25.85 -54.34 -46.76
C ALA A 240 -24.36 -54.14 -46.46
N TYR A 241 -23.50 -54.22 -47.47
CA TYR A 241 -22.07 -53.98 -47.37
C TYR A 241 -21.63 -52.57 -47.78
N LEU A 242 -22.55 -51.64 -48.01
CA LEU A 242 -22.25 -50.27 -48.46
C LEU A 242 -23.12 -49.27 -47.70
N GLY A 243 -22.52 -48.22 -47.16
CA GLY A 243 -23.24 -47.36 -46.23
C GLY A 243 -22.69 -45.96 -45.98
N PHE A 244 -23.35 -45.29 -45.05
CA PHE A 244 -23.13 -43.91 -44.65
C PHE A 244 -22.13 -43.82 -43.49
N ARG A 245 -20.97 -43.21 -43.76
CA ARG A 245 -20.00 -42.75 -42.76
C ARG A 245 -20.02 -41.21 -42.75
N PRO A 246 -20.66 -40.56 -41.77
CA PRO A 246 -20.73 -39.11 -41.73
C PRO A 246 -19.41 -38.48 -41.31
N VAL A 247 -19.20 -37.25 -41.74
CA VAL A 247 -18.23 -36.30 -41.19
C VAL A 247 -18.96 -34.99 -40.86
N LEU A 248 -18.68 -34.42 -39.68
CA LEU A 248 -19.16 -33.10 -39.30
C LEU A 248 -18.03 -32.09 -39.48
N GLU A 249 -18.29 -31.00 -40.20
CA GLU A 249 -17.45 -29.82 -40.22
C GLU A 249 -18.02 -28.81 -39.20
N VAL A 250 -17.21 -28.43 -38.22
CA VAL A 250 -17.59 -27.44 -37.19
C VAL A 250 -17.80 -26.09 -37.88
N LEU A 251 -18.97 -25.48 -37.67
CA LEU A 251 -19.32 -24.19 -38.30
C LEU A 251 -19.14 -22.99 -37.38
N ASN A 252 -19.04 -23.22 -36.07
CA ASN A 252 -18.98 -22.18 -35.05
C ASN A 252 -18.33 -22.74 -33.77
N THR A 253 -17.51 -21.94 -33.10
CA THR A 253 -16.77 -22.26 -31.89
C THR A 253 -17.18 -21.26 -30.82
N ASP A 254 -17.40 -21.72 -29.59
CA ASP A 254 -17.71 -20.78 -28.51
C ASP A 254 -16.55 -19.77 -28.30
N PRO A 255 -16.86 -18.53 -27.92
CA PRO A 255 -15.85 -17.55 -27.57
C PRO A 255 -15.05 -18.02 -26.34
N LEU A 256 -13.88 -17.43 -26.14
CA LEU A 256 -13.02 -17.68 -24.99
C LEU A 256 -12.86 -16.41 -24.17
N ILE A 257 -13.00 -16.54 -22.85
CA ILE A 257 -12.63 -15.52 -21.87
C ILE A 257 -11.41 -16.03 -21.11
N SER A 258 -10.34 -15.23 -21.03
CA SER A 258 -9.16 -15.59 -20.23
C SER A 258 -9.44 -15.60 -18.72
N ASP A 259 -8.43 -15.97 -17.93
CA ASP A 259 -8.54 -16.24 -16.48
C ASP A 259 -9.44 -17.47 -16.19
N SER A 260 -9.63 -17.78 -14.92
CA SER A 260 -10.47 -18.86 -14.42
C SER A 260 -11.45 -18.36 -13.38
N ASP A 261 -12.55 -19.09 -13.16
CA ASP A 261 -13.44 -18.79 -12.05
C ASP A 261 -12.68 -18.92 -10.71
N ARG A 262 -12.70 -17.88 -9.88
CA ARG A 262 -11.98 -17.88 -8.60
C ARG A 262 -12.52 -16.85 -7.61
N ASN A 263 -12.25 -17.09 -6.33
CA ASN A 263 -12.42 -16.12 -5.27
C ASN A 263 -11.19 -15.20 -5.20
N LEU A 264 -11.41 -13.89 -5.20
CA LEU A 264 -10.40 -12.84 -5.13
C LEU A 264 -10.04 -12.47 -3.68
N GLY A 265 -10.68 -13.11 -2.70
CA GLY A 265 -10.48 -12.93 -1.27
C GLY A 265 -11.17 -11.70 -0.71
N ASP A 266 -10.75 -11.33 0.49
CA ASP A 266 -11.26 -10.17 1.21
C ASP A 266 -10.74 -8.86 0.59
N LYS A 267 -11.60 -7.84 0.55
CA LYS A 267 -11.32 -6.53 -0.02
C LYS A 267 -11.85 -5.42 0.88
N ASN A 268 -10.99 -4.47 1.20
CA ASN A 268 -11.32 -3.21 1.87
C ASN A 268 -10.80 -1.98 1.08
N THR A 269 -10.26 -2.22 -0.11
CA THR A 269 -9.73 -1.20 -1.01
C THR A 269 -10.10 -1.51 -2.45
N ASN A 270 -10.19 -0.47 -3.28
CA ASN A 270 -10.54 -0.59 -4.70
C ASN A 270 -9.58 -1.53 -5.43
N PHE A 271 -10.12 -2.32 -6.36
CA PHE A 271 -9.33 -3.28 -7.13
C PHE A 271 -9.86 -3.43 -8.54
N THR A 272 -9.08 -4.10 -9.40
CA THR A 272 -9.42 -4.33 -10.79
C THR A 272 -9.34 -5.81 -11.16
N ILE A 273 -10.21 -6.24 -12.05
CA ILE A 273 -10.18 -7.55 -12.70
C ILE A 273 -9.81 -7.33 -14.16
N GLU A 274 -8.87 -8.12 -14.67
CA GLU A 274 -8.38 -7.99 -16.04
C GLU A 274 -8.64 -9.29 -16.81
N TYR A 275 -9.18 -9.17 -18.01
CA TYR A 275 -9.49 -10.30 -18.87
C TYR A 275 -9.38 -9.94 -20.35
N THR A 276 -9.24 -10.96 -21.19
CA THR A 276 -9.26 -10.85 -22.64
C THR A 276 -10.38 -11.73 -23.18
N VAL A 277 -10.88 -11.36 -24.35
CA VAL A 277 -11.89 -12.13 -25.08
C VAL A 277 -11.30 -12.49 -26.43
N ASP A 278 -11.47 -13.72 -26.87
CA ASP A 278 -11.09 -14.20 -28.19
C ASP A 278 -12.15 -15.15 -28.73
N ASP A 279 -12.08 -15.48 -30.01
CA ASP A 279 -12.92 -16.51 -30.62
C ASP A 279 -12.18 -17.07 -31.85
N ALA A 280 -12.30 -18.36 -32.13
CA ALA A 280 -11.59 -18.98 -33.24
C ALA A 280 -12.20 -18.59 -34.60
N ASP A 281 -13.47 -18.22 -34.63
CA ASP A 281 -14.24 -17.86 -35.80
C ASP A 281 -14.16 -16.35 -36.01
N SER A 282 -13.18 -15.95 -36.83
CA SER A 282 -12.85 -14.53 -37.07
C SER A 282 -13.99 -13.69 -37.66
N GLY A 283 -15.02 -14.33 -38.22
CA GLY A 283 -16.21 -13.66 -38.74
C GLY A 283 -17.24 -13.28 -37.68
N ASP A 284 -17.10 -13.80 -36.46
CA ASP A 284 -18.10 -13.63 -35.40
C ASP A 284 -18.01 -12.27 -34.73
N VAL A 285 -19.18 -11.70 -34.44
CA VAL A 285 -19.31 -10.41 -33.76
C VAL A 285 -19.54 -10.65 -32.28
N LEU A 286 -18.48 -10.47 -31.49
CA LEU A 286 -18.53 -10.73 -30.06
C LEU A 286 -19.25 -9.60 -29.32
N THR A 287 -20.10 -9.98 -28.37
CA THR A 287 -20.72 -9.05 -27.40
C THR A 287 -20.42 -9.52 -25.99
N ALA A 288 -19.72 -8.70 -25.21
CA ALA A 288 -19.42 -8.94 -23.80
C ALA A 288 -20.37 -8.14 -22.90
N THR A 289 -20.87 -8.78 -21.85
CA THR A 289 -21.69 -8.16 -20.80
C THR A 289 -21.05 -8.43 -19.44
N GLU A 290 -20.61 -7.37 -18.78
CA GLU A 290 -20.11 -7.35 -17.41
C GLU A 290 -21.26 -7.08 -16.44
N SER A 291 -21.27 -7.76 -15.30
CA SER A 291 -22.24 -7.56 -14.24
C SER A 291 -21.61 -7.71 -12.85
N LEU A 292 -22.15 -6.98 -11.89
CA LEU A 292 -21.82 -7.04 -10.46
C LEU A 292 -23.10 -7.35 -9.70
N ASP A 293 -23.11 -8.45 -8.94
CA ASP A 293 -24.26 -8.99 -8.21
C ASP A 293 -25.52 -9.13 -9.07
N GLY A 294 -25.33 -9.59 -10.31
CA GLY A 294 -26.40 -9.77 -11.28
C GLY A 294 -26.88 -8.48 -11.97
N ARG A 295 -26.48 -7.30 -11.50
CA ARG A 295 -26.73 -6.04 -12.19
C ARG A 295 -25.72 -5.85 -13.31
N THR A 296 -26.21 -5.65 -14.54
CA THR A 296 -25.33 -5.30 -15.67
C THR A 296 -24.66 -3.94 -15.43
N THR A 297 -23.34 -3.91 -15.49
CA THR A 297 -22.53 -2.69 -15.34
C THR A 297 -22.11 -2.14 -16.69
N LYS A 298 -21.90 -3.01 -17.68
CA LYS A 298 -21.39 -2.64 -19.01
C LYS A 298 -21.71 -3.72 -20.03
N SER A 299 -22.10 -3.30 -21.24
CA SER A 299 -22.18 -4.18 -22.42
C SER A 299 -21.45 -3.51 -23.59
N PHE A 300 -20.62 -4.27 -24.31
CA PHE A 300 -19.79 -3.73 -25.38
C PHE A 300 -19.30 -4.83 -26.33
N ALA A 301 -18.81 -4.42 -27.51
CA ALA A 301 -18.12 -5.32 -28.43
C ALA A 301 -16.60 -5.35 -28.09
N PRO A 302 -16.06 -6.42 -27.50
CA PRO A 302 -14.65 -6.47 -27.14
C PRO A 302 -13.77 -6.58 -28.39
N THR A 303 -12.60 -5.95 -28.35
CA THR A 303 -11.56 -6.22 -29.34
C THR A 303 -10.87 -7.54 -29.00
N ARG A 304 -10.79 -8.46 -29.97
CA ARG A 304 -10.20 -9.80 -29.79
C ARG A 304 -8.77 -9.70 -29.25
N LYS A 305 -8.46 -10.49 -28.22
CA LYS A 305 -7.18 -10.54 -27.49
C LYS A 305 -6.77 -9.22 -26.82
N ALA A 306 -7.58 -8.17 -26.91
CA ALA A 306 -7.32 -6.92 -26.20
C ALA A 306 -7.71 -7.08 -24.73
N LYS A 307 -6.96 -6.39 -23.88
CA LYS A 307 -7.16 -6.37 -22.44
C LYS A 307 -8.38 -5.51 -22.10
N ASN A 308 -9.28 -6.07 -21.30
CA ASN A 308 -10.42 -5.40 -20.70
C ASN A 308 -10.21 -5.36 -19.19
N THR A 309 -10.72 -4.30 -18.57
CA THR A 309 -10.58 -4.06 -17.14
C THR A 309 -11.94 -3.74 -16.53
N ILE A 310 -12.28 -4.43 -15.46
CA ILE A 310 -13.42 -4.14 -14.59
C ILE A 310 -12.86 -3.49 -13.33
N SER A 311 -13.26 -2.25 -13.04
CA SER A 311 -12.88 -1.54 -11.83
C SER A 311 -13.98 -1.65 -10.78
N ILE A 312 -13.63 -2.13 -9.59
CA ILE A 312 -14.55 -2.21 -8.45
C ILE A 312 -14.17 -1.13 -7.44
N ASN A 313 -15.07 -0.17 -7.27
CA ASN A 313 -15.02 0.77 -6.17
C ASN A 313 -15.66 0.13 -4.94
N ILE A 314 -14.85 -0.18 -3.93
CA ILE A 314 -15.31 -0.90 -2.75
C ILE A 314 -16.39 -0.11 -2.01
N LYS A 315 -16.35 1.22 -2.05
CA LYS A 315 -17.36 2.06 -1.38
C LYS A 315 -18.78 1.88 -1.92
N ASP A 316 -18.92 1.38 -3.15
CA ASP A 316 -20.21 1.25 -3.84
C ASP A 316 -20.92 -0.10 -3.62
N VAL A 317 -20.30 -1.03 -2.89
CA VAL A 317 -20.86 -2.38 -2.62
C VAL A 317 -21.02 -2.62 -1.13
N SER A 318 -22.04 -3.31 -0.63
CA SER A 318 -22.21 -3.52 0.83
C SER A 318 -21.10 -4.38 1.46
N LEU A 319 -21.01 -4.48 2.79
CA LEU A 319 -20.20 -5.52 3.42
C LEU A 319 -20.72 -6.92 3.03
N GLY A 320 -19.83 -7.91 2.93
CA GLY A 320 -20.19 -9.29 2.62
C GLY A 320 -19.75 -9.75 1.22
N GLN A 321 -20.33 -10.86 0.76
CA GLN A 321 -19.90 -11.53 -0.48
C GLN A 321 -20.52 -10.88 -1.73
N HIS A 322 -19.70 -10.71 -2.75
CA HIS A 322 -20.07 -10.15 -4.06
C HIS A 322 -19.61 -11.03 -5.21
N THR A 323 -20.31 -10.94 -6.34
CA THR A 323 -20.02 -11.70 -7.56
C THR A 323 -19.88 -10.78 -8.77
N VAL A 324 -18.75 -10.86 -9.47
CA VAL A 324 -18.53 -10.24 -10.77
C VAL A 324 -18.64 -11.32 -11.84
N LYS A 325 -19.44 -11.07 -12.88
CA LYS A 325 -19.68 -12.03 -13.97
C LYS A 325 -19.52 -11.36 -15.33
N VAL A 326 -18.80 -12.01 -16.23
CA VAL A 326 -18.70 -11.66 -17.64
C VAL A 326 -19.34 -12.76 -18.47
N VAL A 327 -20.24 -12.38 -19.37
CA VAL A 327 -20.81 -13.27 -20.38
C VAL A 327 -20.45 -12.73 -21.75
N VAL A 328 -19.88 -13.57 -22.61
CA VAL A 328 -19.58 -13.25 -24.01
C VAL A 328 -20.44 -14.14 -24.90
N THR A 329 -21.07 -13.55 -25.92
CA THR A 329 -21.72 -14.28 -27.01
C THR A 329 -21.08 -13.92 -28.35
N ASP A 330 -21.04 -14.87 -29.27
CA ASP A 330 -20.53 -14.69 -30.64
C ASP A 330 -21.59 -14.22 -31.66
N GLY A 331 -22.86 -14.10 -31.22
CA GLY A 331 -24.01 -13.77 -32.08
C GLY A 331 -24.52 -14.91 -32.95
N GLN A 332 -23.85 -16.06 -32.95
CA GLN A 332 -24.12 -17.25 -33.79
C GLN A 332 -24.60 -18.46 -32.96
N GLY A 333 -24.62 -18.31 -31.64
CA GLY A 333 -25.20 -19.25 -30.68
C GLY A 333 -24.20 -19.74 -29.63
N GLY A 334 -22.90 -19.46 -29.81
CA GLY A 334 -21.87 -19.78 -28.84
C GLY A 334 -21.76 -18.72 -27.75
N THR A 335 -21.43 -19.20 -26.55
CA THR A 335 -21.31 -18.35 -25.37
C THR A 335 -20.18 -18.80 -24.45
N ALA A 336 -19.57 -17.84 -23.76
CA ALA A 336 -18.65 -18.08 -22.66
C ALA A 336 -19.04 -17.27 -21.44
N THR A 337 -18.77 -17.83 -20.26
CA THR A 337 -19.03 -17.19 -18.98
C THR A 337 -17.80 -17.29 -18.10
N ARG A 338 -17.48 -16.20 -17.39
CA ARG A 338 -16.44 -16.13 -16.37
C ARG A 338 -16.98 -15.44 -15.12
N THR A 339 -16.67 -16.00 -13.95
CA THR A 339 -17.23 -15.58 -12.67
C THR A 339 -16.11 -15.42 -11.63
N TRP A 340 -16.03 -14.24 -11.03
CA TRP A 340 -15.16 -13.95 -9.89
C TRP A 340 -16.00 -13.60 -8.67
N THR A 341 -15.56 -14.01 -7.49
CA THR A 341 -16.19 -13.61 -6.23
C THR A 341 -15.20 -12.86 -5.34
N PHE A 342 -15.68 -12.01 -4.45
CA PHE A 342 -14.88 -11.35 -3.42
C PHE A 342 -15.74 -11.06 -2.19
N THR A 343 -15.11 -10.82 -1.04
CA THR A 343 -15.82 -10.40 0.18
C THR A 343 -15.41 -8.97 0.52
N ARG A 344 -16.35 -8.02 0.56
CA ARG A 344 -16.06 -6.70 1.14
C ARG A 344 -15.98 -6.87 2.67
N VAL A 345 -14.84 -6.50 3.24
CA VAL A 345 -14.60 -6.50 4.69
C VAL A 345 -14.43 -5.07 5.20
N ASN A 346 -14.70 -4.88 6.48
CA ASN A 346 -14.58 -3.58 7.15
C ASN A 346 -13.12 -3.12 7.26
N SER A 347 -12.88 -1.82 7.14
CA SER A 347 -11.57 -1.18 7.36
C SER A 347 -11.48 -0.66 8.78
N ALA A 348 -10.37 -0.94 9.47
CA ALA A 348 -10.14 -0.32 10.77
C ALA A 348 -9.89 1.19 10.64
N PRO A 349 -10.19 2.00 11.69
CA PRO A 349 -9.89 3.42 11.70
C PRO A 349 -8.39 3.69 11.54
N VAL A 350 -8.01 4.85 11.02
CA VAL A 350 -6.62 5.30 10.91
C VAL A 350 -6.35 6.40 11.94
N ILE A 351 -5.21 6.32 12.63
CA ILE A 351 -4.71 7.37 13.54
C ILE A 351 -3.47 8.02 12.92
N SER A 352 -3.44 9.35 12.83
CA SER A 352 -2.31 10.08 12.25
C SER A 352 -0.97 9.82 12.95
N GLY A 353 0.12 10.14 12.26
CA GLY A 353 1.48 10.07 12.80
C GLY A 353 2.07 8.65 12.77
N THR A 354 3.09 8.42 13.59
CA THR A 354 3.79 7.14 13.76
C THR A 354 4.09 6.90 15.24
N ASP A 355 4.38 5.65 15.61
CA ASP A 355 4.82 5.36 16.98
C ASP A 355 6.17 6.05 17.20
N THR A 356 6.31 6.83 18.28
CA THR A 356 7.45 7.74 18.44
C THR A 356 7.74 8.00 19.92
N ASN A 357 9.02 8.17 20.23
CA ASN A 357 9.47 8.66 21.53
C ASN A 357 9.47 10.20 21.54
N LEU A 358 8.65 10.78 22.41
CA LEU A 358 8.48 12.23 22.60
C LEU A 358 9.59 12.86 23.45
N GLY A 359 10.57 12.07 23.88
CA GLY A 359 11.75 12.48 24.63
C GLY A 359 11.49 12.64 26.13
N ASP A 360 12.34 13.42 26.76
CA ASP A 360 12.27 13.73 28.19
C ASP A 360 11.18 14.78 28.48
N LYS A 361 10.48 14.60 29.59
CA LYS A 361 9.40 15.48 30.07
C LYS A 361 9.56 15.74 31.56
N ASN A 362 9.63 17.02 31.91
CA ASN A 362 9.66 17.54 33.27
C ASN A 362 8.55 18.58 33.54
N ILE A 363 7.71 18.86 32.54
CA ILE A 363 6.52 19.71 32.67
C ILE A 363 5.40 19.13 31.83
N GLY A 364 4.14 19.39 32.22
CA GLY A 364 2.96 18.97 31.47
C GLY A 364 3.04 19.34 29.99
N PHE A 365 2.49 18.49 29.12
CA PHE A 365 2.60 18.63 27.67
C PHE A 365 1.33 18.16 26.96
N THR A 366 1.20 18.52 25.69
CA THR A 366 0.08 18.09 24.83
C THR A 366 0.62 17.41 23.58
N TYR A 367 -0.06 16.35 23.15
CA TYR A 367 0.18 15.68 21.87
C TYR A 367 -1.08 15.70 21.02
N THR A 368 -0.95 16.01 19.73
CA THR A 368 -2.06 16.19 18.79
C THR A 368 -2.11 15.07 17.76
N TYR A 369 -3.30 14.64 17.37
CA TYR A 369 -3.52 13.61 16.37
C TYR A 369 -4.88 13.79 15.68
N THR A 370 -5.12 13.07 14.59
CA THR A 370 -6.43 12.92 13.96
C THR A 370 -6.81 11.45 13.88
N VAL A 371 -8.11 11.19 13.74
CA VAL A 371 -8.65 9.87 13.40
C VAL A 371 -9.50 9.96 12.16
N ASP A 372 -9.53 8.91 11.35
CA ASP A 372 -10.42 8.80 10.19
C ASP A 372 -10.86 7.35 9.99
N ASP A 373 -11.93 7.14 9.24
CA ASP A 373 -12.45 5.81 8.92
C ASP A 373 -12.88 5.74 7.45
N ALA A 374 -12.30 4.79 6.71
CA ALA A 374 -12.46 4.71 5.26
C ALA A 374 -13.88 4.30 4.83
N ASP A 375 -14.58 3.54 5.68
CA ASP A 375 -15.94 3.06 5.47
C ASP A 375 -16.98 4.08 5.94
N GLY A 376 -16.53 5.12 6.65
CA GLY A 376 -17.39 6.18 7.14
C GLY A 376 -18.06 5.83 8.47
N ASP A 377 -17.59 4.79 9.15
CA ASP A 377 -18.09 4.37 10.45
C ASP A 377 -17.77 5.40 11.55
N ALA A 378 -18.49 5.30 12.66
CA ALA A 378 -18.25 6.13 13.82
C ALA A 378 -17.05 5.60 14.61
N VAL A 379 -16.10 6.48 14.94
CA VAL A 379 -14.88 6.07 15.66
C VAL A 379 -15.02 6.37 17.15
N THR A 380 -14.77 5.39 18.00
CA THR A 380 -14.56 5.57 19.44
C THR A 380 -13.08 5.61 19.73
N VAL A 381 -12.60 6.66 20.39
CA VAL A 381 -11.20 6.80 20.78
C VAL A 381 -11.04 6.67 22.29
N VAL A 382 -10.13 5.81 22.73
CA VAL A 382 -9.74 5.67 24.14
C VAL A 382 -8.28 6.09 24.28
N GLU A 383 -8.04 7.06 25.14
CA GLU A 383 -6.73 7.60 25.43
C GLU A 383 -6.24 7.13 26.79
N LYS A 384 -5.04 6.54 26.84
CA LYS A 384 -4.48 5.92 28.04
C LYS A 384 -3.07 6.43 28.33
N LEU A 385 -2.78 6.72 29.59
CA LEU A 385 -1.43 6.91 30.13
C LEU A 385 -1.06 5.66 30.93
N ASN A 386 -0.07 4.91 30.45
CA ASN A 386 0.24 3.57 30.92
C ASN A 386 -1.03 2.69 30.92
N ASN A 387 -1.51 2.30 32.10
CA ASN A 387 -2.71 1.49 32.26
C ASN A 387 -3.96 2.32 32.65
N GLU A 388 -3.81 3.62 32.89
CA GLU A 388 -4.91 4.51 33.27
C GLU A 388 -5.58 5.10 32.02
N THR A 389 -6.90 4.94 31.89
CA THR A 389 -7.67 5.66 30.87
C THR A 389 -7.82 7.12 31.29
N LEU A 390 -7.31 8.03 30.46
CA LEU A 390 -7.47 9.48 30.67
C LEU A 390 -8.84 9.94 30.16
N ARG A 391 -9.25 9.45 28.99
CA ARG A 391 -10.49 9.89 28.31
C ARG A 391 -10.98 8.85 27.32
N THR A 392 -12.30 8.78 27.16
CA THR A 392 -12.97 8.08 26.05
C THR A 392 -13.82 9.08 25.28
N LEU A 393 -13.59 9.18 23.97
CA LEU A 393 -14.34 9.99 23.03
C LEU A 393 -15.22 9.07 22.18
N ASN A 394 -16.52 9.09 22.42
CA ASN A 394 -17.48 8.40 21.55
C ASN A 394 -17.78 9.30 20.34
N ASN A 395 -17.84 8.73 19.14
CA ASN A 395 -18.05 9.46 17.88
C ASN A 395 -17.00 10.58 17.68
N ALA A 396 -15.73 10.25 17.82
CA ALA A 396 -14.63 11.17 17.59
C ALA A 396 -14.74 11.82 16.19
N PRO A 397 -14.57 13.15 16.08
CA PRO A 397 -14.71 13.85 14.82
C PRO A 397 -13.61 13.42 13.84
N LYS A 398 -14.02 12.87 12.70
CA LYS A 398 -13.13 12.32 11.68
C LYS A 398 -12.45 13.44 10.90
N GLY A 399 -11.14 13.31 10.69
CA GLY A 399 -10.31 14.29 10.01
C GLY A 399 -10.02 15.58 10.80
N GLU A 400 -10.58 15.74 12.00
CA GLU A 400 -10.34 16.91 12.85
C GLU A 400 -9.19 16.67 13.85
N GLN A 401 -8.55 17.76 14.28
CA GLN A 401 -7.45 17.71 15.23
C GLN A 401 -7.96 17.46 16.64
N LEU A 402 -7.54 16.34 17.20
CA LEU A 402 -7.70 15.95 18.60
C LEU A 402 -6.40 16.18 19.36
N SER A 403 -6.50 16.30 20.68
CA SER A 403 -5.34 16.47 21.55
C SER A 403 -5.50 15.71 22.85
N ILE A 404 -4.42 15.07 23.27
CA ILE A 404 -4.23 14.50 24.60
C ILE A 404 -3.31 15.41 25.40
N SER A 405 -3.77 15.85 26.57
CA SER A 405 -3.01 16.71 27.48
C SER A 405 -2.63 15.92 28.73
N ILE A 406 -1.33 15.88 29.02
CA ILE A 406 -0.78 15.40 30.28
C ILE A 406 -0.53 16.62 31.16
N THR A 407 -1.36 16.81 32.19
CA THR A 407 -1.18 17.88 33.16
C THR A 407 0.09 17.66 33.99
N SER A 408 0.65 18.72 34.55
CA SER A 408 1.80 18.60 35.46
C SER A 408 1.49 17.69 36.64
N GLU A 409 0.29 17.79 37.23
CA GLU A 409 -0.17 16.87 38.28
C GLU A 409 -0.07 15.39 37.86
N LYS A 410 -0.57 15.03 36.68
CA LYS A 410 -0.49 13.66 36.16
C LYS A 410 0.95 13.24 35.86
N LEU A 411 1.77 14.14 35.32
CA LEU A 411 3.17 13.89 35.04
C LEU A 411 3.97 13.64 36.32
N TYR A 412 3.70 14.41 37.38
CA TYR A 412 4.44 14.35 38.64
C TYR A 412 4.07 13.14 39.49
N ALA A 413 2.90 12.55 39.28
CA ALA A 413 2.52 11.26 39.87
C ALA A 413 3.31 10.05 39.28
N LEU A 414 4.03 10.24 38.16
CA LEU A 414 4.84 9.19 37.54
C LEU A 414 6.21 9.08 38.21
N GLY A 415 6.76 7.87 38.27
CA GLY A 415 8.10 7.65 38.82
C GLY A 415 9.19 8.38 38.02
N LEU A 416 10.15 8.98 38.72
CA LEU A 416 11.29 9.62 38.08
C LEU A 416 12.14 8.64 37.27
N ASN A 417 12.66 9.12 36.16
CA ASN A 417 13.47 8.38 35.19
C ASN A 417 12.78 7.15 34.56
N THR A 418 11.46 7.04 34.69
CA THR A 418 10.69 5.96 34.08
C THR A 418 10.24 6.32 32.66
N VAL A 419 10.20 5.32 31.78
CA VAL A 419 9.58 5.43 30.46
C VAL A 419 8.09 5.12 30.59
N ASN A 420 7.26 6.05 30.12
CA ASN A 420 5.81 6.01 30.19
C ASN A 420 5.21 5.90 28.80
N ASN A 421 4.07 5.23 28.69
CA ASN A 421 3.38 4.97 27.43
C ASN A 421 2.12 5.82 27.32
N LEU A 422 1.94 6.47 26.17
CA LEU A 422 0.69 7.08 25.76
C LEU A 422 0.08 6.20 24.66
N VAL A 423 -1.10 5.66 24.90
CA VAL A 423 -1.79 4.79 23.93
C VAL A 423 -3.08 5.48 23.51
N ILE A 424 -3.23 5.66 22.20
CA ILE A 424 -4.47 6.07 21.56
C ILE A 424 -5.01 4.83 20.87
N GLU A 425 -6.17 4.36 21.31
CA GLU A 425 -6.89 3.24 20.73
C GLU A 425 -8.11 3.79 20.00
N ALA A 426 -8.25 3.50 18.70
CA ALA A 426 -9.39 3.92 17.88
C ALA A 426 -10.12 2.70 17.35
N SER A 427 -11.42 2.58 17.62
CA SER A 427 -12.25 1.46 17.16
C SER A 427 -13.50 1.94 16.45
N ASP A 428 -13.90 1.25 15.38
CA ASP A 428 -15.11 1.54 14.59
C ASP A 428 -16.37 0.83 15.11
N GLY A 429 -16.25 -0.08 16.09
CA GLY A 429 -17.35 -0.91 16.58
C GLY A 429 -17.83 -2.00 15.61
N GLN A 430 -17.26 -2.08 14.41
CA GLN A 430 -17.48 -3.09 13.37
C GLN A 430 -16.37 -4.14 13.32
N GLY A 431 -15.53 -4.17 14.36
CA GLY A 431 -14.44 -5.12 14.54
C GLY A 431 -13.06 -4.62 14.09
N GLY A 432 -12.97 -3.39 13.57
CA GLY A 432 -11.70 -2.74 13.28
C GLY A 432 -11.21 -1.90 14.45
N THR A 433 -9.95 -2.10 14.82
CA THR A 433 -9.28 -1.35 15.89
C THR A 433 -7.84 -1.03 15.50
N SER A 434 -7.43 0.21 15.72
CA SER A 434 -6.08 0.71 15.49
C SER A 434 -5.49 1.30 16.76
N TYR A 435 -4.15 1.33 16.81
CA TYR A 435 -3.40 1.83 17.96
C TYR A 435 -2.29 2.79 17.51
N ARG A 436 -2.09 3.86 18.28
CA ARG A 436 -0.90 4.70 18.25
C ARG A 436 -0.24 4.62 19.62
N ARG A 437 1.05 4.24 19.65
CA ARG A 437 1.82 4.13 20.88
C ARG A 437 2.95 5.14 20.87
N LEU A 438 2.98 6.00 21.88
CA LEU A 438 4.01 7.00 22.07
C LEU A 438 4.69 6.73 23.40
N THR A 439 5.97 7.04 23.49
CA THR A 439 6.72 6.93 24.74
C THR A 439 7.31 8.27 25.13
N PHE A 440 7.50 8.49 26.42
CA PHE A 440 8.28 9.62 26.92
C PHE A 440 8.93 9.21 28.25
N LYS A 441 10.03 9.86 28.61
CA LYS A 441 10.68 9.62 29.89
C LYS A 441 10.36 10.76 30.84
N ARG A 442 9.88 10.44 32.04
CA ARG A 442 9.74 11.44 33.12
C ARG A 442 11.13 11.76 33.68
N THR A 443 11.56 13.02 33.63
CA THR A 443 12.87 13.51 34.13
C THR A 443 12.69 14.61 35.15
N ASN A 444 13.68 14.84 36.01
CA ASN A 444 13.62 15.81 37.11
C ASN A 444 13.15 17.21 36.69
N SER A 445 12.34 17.85 37.54
CA SER A 445 11.96 19.25 37.40
C SER A 445 12.97 20.11 38.15
N ALA A 446 13.24 21.32 37.67
CA ALA A 446 14.02 22.28 38.46
C ALA A 446 13.18 22.77 39.65
N PRO A 447 13.82 23.22 40.75
CA PRO A 447 13.10 23.86 41.85
C PRO A 447 12.41 25.14 41.36
N SER A 448 11.34 25.57 42.00
CA SER A 448 10.66 26.83 41.70
C SER A 448 11.02 27.89 42.74
N ILE A 449 11.27 29.13 42.29
CA ILE A 449 11.41 30.29 43.17
C ILE A 449 10.14 31.13 43.02
N SER A 450 9.52 31.56 44.13
CA SER A 450 8.29 32.35 44.09
C SER A 450 8.54 33.76 43.50
N GLY A 451 7.49 34.36 42.95
CA GLY A 451 7.56 35.69 42.34
C GLY A 451 8.19 35.67 40.95
N GLU A 452 8.36 36.86 40.39
CA GLU A 452 8.96 37.08 39.07
C GLU A 452 10.21 37.95 39.21
N ASP A 453 10.99 38.01 38.14
CA ASP A 453 12.06 38.98 38.01
C ASP A 453 11.51 40.42 38.06
N LYS A 454 12.21 41.29 38.76
CA LYS A 454 11.71 42.64 39.05
C LYS A 454 12.81 43.69 38.95
N ASP A 455 12.47 44.86 38.40
CA ASP A 455 13.30 46.06 38.54
C ASP A 455 12.80 46.87 39.75
N LEU A 456 13.65 47.03 40.74
CA LEU A 456 13.40 47.80 41.95
C LEU A 456 13.71 49.30 41.76
N GLY A 457 14.26 49.69 40.60
CA GLY A 457 14.63 51.05 40.30
C GLY A 457 15.80 51.57 41.14
N GLN A 458 15.85 52.88 41.33
CA GLN A 458 16.93 53.50 42.09
C GLN A 458 16.74 53.28 43.60
N GLN A 459 17.75 52.69 44.23
CA GLN A 459 17.82 52.47 45.68
C GLN A 459 18.78 53.48 46.32
N THR A 460 18.59 53.76 47.62
CA THR A 460 19.36 54.78 48.37
C THR A 460 19.97 54.24 49.66
N GLY A 461 20.01 52.93 49.83
CA GLY A 461 20.47 52.27 51.05
C GLY A 461 20.28 50.77 50.99
N SER A 462 20.45 50.11 52.14
CA SER A 462 20.15 48.69 52.30
C SER A 462 18.66 48.42 52.07
N PHE A 463 18.36 47.29 51.45
CA PHE A 463 17.00 46.80 51.22
C PHE A 463 17.00 45.27 51.18
N ALA A 464 15.83 44.66 51.23
CA ALA A 464 15.67 43.22 51.23
C ALA A 464 14.44 42.78 50.43
N GLU A 465 14.49 41.58 49.87
CA GLU A 465 13.41 40.99 49.07
C GLU A 465 13.09 39.57 49.55
N LYS A 466 11.81 39.23 49.51
CA LYS A 466 11.31 37.94 49.98
C LYS A 466 11.13 36.96 48.82
N TYR A 467 11.41 35.69 49.09
CA TYR A 467 11.18 34.59 48.16
C TYR A 467 10.93 33.28 48.90
N THR A 468 10.39 32.31 48.19
CA THR A 468 10.15 30.94 48.68
C THR A 468 10.67 30.00 47.62
N VAL A 469 11.33 28.92 48.04
CA VAL A 469 11.78 27.86 47.13
C VAL A 469 10.94 26.62 47.35
N THR A 470 10.42 26.04 46.28
CA THR A 470 9.73 24.75 46.30
C THR A 470 10.37 23.81 45.31
N ASP A 471 10.17 22.50 45.50
CA ASP A 471 10.61 21.48 44.57
C ASP A 471 9.52 20.42 44.51
N VAL A 472 9.14 19.98 43.31
CA VAL A 472 7.96 19.11 43.15
C VAL A 472 8.27 17.65 43.43
N GLU A 473 9.54 17.26 43.29
CA GLU A 473 10.06 15.96 43.68
C GLU A 473 10.40 15.90 45.19
N GLY A 474 10.51 17.06 45.85
CA GLY A 474 10.91 17.17 47.24
C GLY A 474 12.41 16.99 47.45
N ASP A 475 13.20 17.26 46.40
CA ASP A 475 14.65 17.16 46.45
C ASP A 475 15.25 18.20 47.43
N ASN A 476 16.43 17.90 47.95
CA ASN A 476 17.20 18.90 48.69
C ASN A 476 17.64 20.00 47.72
N VAL A 477 17.36 21.25 48.07
CA VAL A 477 17.73 22.41 47.25
C VAL A 477 18.76 23.26 47.99
N VAL A 478 19.88 23.53 47.34
CA VAL A 478 20.89 24.50 47.78
C VAL A 478 20.59 25.83 47.13
N VAL A 479 20.44 26.87 47.96
CA VAL A 479 20.23 28.23 47.52
C VAL A 479 21.50 29.04 47.71
N THR A 480 21.90 29.77 46.69
CA THR A 480 23.00 30.74 46.75
C THR A 480 22.51 32.11 46.34
N GLU A 481 22.77 33.09 47.20
CA GLU A 481 22.36 34.48 47.04
C GLU A 481 23.55 35.33 46.62
N PHE A 482 23.34 36.26 45.69
CA PHE A 482 24.38 37.11 45.13
C PHE A 482 23.95 38.58 45.09
N VAL A 483 24.95 39.46 45.23
CA VAL A 483 24.90 40.82 44.70
C VAL A 483 25.91 40.91 43.54
N ASP A 484 25.41 41.20 42.35
CA ASP A 484 26.13 41.04 41.09
C ASP A 484 26.76 39.63 40.99
N ASP A 485 28.09 39.54 40.96
CA ASP A 485 28.84 38.29 40.92
C ASP A 485 29.39 37.87 42.30
N GLN A 486 29.12 38.65 43.35
CA GLN A 486 29.60 38.35 44.70
C GLN A 486 28.56 37.58 45.50
N GLU A 487 28.95 36.41 46.01
CA GLU A 487 28.13 35.64 46.92
C GLU A 487 27.88 36.41 48.24
N ILE A 488 26.62 36.45 48.65
CA ILE A 488 26.15 36.96 49.94
C ILE A 488 26.15 35.81 50.96
N ARG A 489 25.46 34.71 50.63
CA ARG A 489 25.40 33.48 51.43
C ARG A 489 24.97 32.29 50.57
N SER A 490 25.30 31.09 51.03
CA SER A 490 24.82 29.82 50.49
C SER A 490 24.31 28.93 51.62
N TYR A 491 23.17 28.25 51.41
CA TYR A 491 22.54 27.40 52.41
C TYR A 491 21.61 26.35 51.78
N GLN A 492 21.27 25.30 52.53
CA GLN A 492 20.24 24.34 52.12
C GLN A 492 18.86 24.86 52.53
N ALA A 493 17.95 25.02 51.59
CA ALA A 493 16.63 25.57 51.82
C ALA A 493 15.67 24.55 52.46
N THR A 494 14.82 25.02 53.37
CA THR A 494 13.58 24.32 53.74
C THR A 494 12.51 24.63 52.69
N LEU A 495 12.05 23.62 51.95
CA LEU A 495 11.07 23.84 50.88
C LEU A 495 9.75 24.42 51.42
N GLY A 496 9.25 25.45 50.75
CA GLY A 496 8.01 26.14 51.10
C GLY A 496 8.16 27.21 52.20
N GLU A 497 9.33 27.35 52.81
CA GLU A 497 9.62 28.41 53.79
C GLU A 497 9.90 29.75 53.09
N GLU A 498 9.45 30.86 53.70
CA GLU A 498 9.73 32.21 53.20
C GLU A 498 11.11 32.67 53.71
N GLU A 499 11.98 33.01 52.76
CA GLU A 499 13.34 33.49 52.98
C GLU A 499 13.48 34.93 52.50
N THR A 500 14.55 35.59 52.96
CA THR A 500 14.83 37.00 52.64
C THR A 500 16.28 37.18 52.21
N ILE A 501 16.48 37.64 50.97
CA ILE A 501 17.77 38.12 50.50
C ILE A 501 17.92 39.58 50.91
N GLU A 502 18.98 39.92 51.64
CA GLU A 502 19.25 41.27 52.14
C GLU A 502 20.54 41.83 51.54
N LEU A 503 20.45 43.04 50.95
CA LEU A 503 21.63 43.85 50.66
C LEU A 503 21.95 44.72 51.88
N SER A 504 22.88 44.25 52.71
CA SER A 504 23.28 44.94 53.94
C SER A 504 23.88 46.32 53.67
N ARG A 505 23.88 47.20 54.67
CA ARG A 505 24.47 48.55 54.55
C ARG A 505 25.95 48.51 54.19
N GLU A 506 26.70 47.57 54.76
CA GLU A 506 28.13 47.42 54.49
C GLU A 506 28.37 47.04 53.02
N LYS A 507 27.61 46.08 52.50
CA LYS A 507 27.68 45.69 51.08
C LYS A 507 27.22 46.83 50.18
N TRP A 508 26.12 47.52 50.49
CA TRP A 508 25.68 48.71 49.76
C TRP A 508 26.80 49.74 49.60
N LEU A 509 27.55 50.04 50.66
CA LEU A 509 28.63 51.03 50.61
C LEU A 509 29.77 50.63 49.68
N THR A 510 30.00 49.33 49.46
CA THR A 510 31.04 48.83 48.54
C THR A 510 30.65 48.88 47.07
N LEU A 511 29.35 48.95 46.75
CA LEU A 511 28.88 49.04 45.37
C LEU A 511 29.26 50.38 44.72
N THR A 512 29.59 50.37 43.44
CA THR A 512 29.75 51.60 42.65
C THR A 512 28.38 52.26 42.38
N ASN A 513 28.36 53.49 41.87
CA ASN A 513 27.12 54.00 41.28
C ASN A 513 26.91 53.30 39.94
N GLY A 514 25.67 52.92 39.62
CA GLY A 514 25.35 52.18 38.40
C GLY A 514 24.20 51.21 38.58
N ALA A 515 24.04 50.32 37.61
CA ALA A 515 23.10 49.20 37.66
C ALA A 515 23.73 48.02 38.40
N HIS A 516 22.91 47.35 39.21
CA HIS A 516 23.28 46.21 40.03
C HIS A 516 22.14 45.19 40.08
N GLN A 517 22.45 43.99 40.56
CA GLN A 517 21.50 42.89 40.64
C GLN A 517 21.60 42.17 41.98
N LEU A 518 20.46 41.88 42.62
CA LEU A 518 20.35 40.77 43.55
C LEU A 518 19.87 39.54 42.80
N ARG A 519 20.51 38.39 43.02
CA ARG A 519 20.19 37.14 42.34
C ARG A 519 20.13 35.99 43.34
N VAL A 520 19.09 35.18 43.23
CA VAL A 520 18.95 33.91 43.97
C VAL A 520 19.06 32.78 42.95
N GLU A 521 19.97 31.84 43.18
CA GLU A 521 20.08 30.60 42.44
C GLU A 521 19.70 29.43 43.34
N ALA A 522 18.71 28.64 42.92
CA ALA A 522 18.28 27.44 43.61
C ALA A 522 18.67 26.22 42.76
N VAL A 523 19.48 25.32 43.31
CA VAL A 523 19.99 24.11 42.64
C VAL A 523 19.54 22.88 43.42
N ASP A 524 18.81 21.97 42.77
CA ASP A 524 18.38 20.72 43.40
C ASP A 524 19.48 19.63 43.43
N GLY A 525 19.19 18.51 44.09
CA GLY A 525 20.09 17.35 44.19
C GLY A 525 20.38 16.65 42.86
N ASN A 526 19.64 16.94 41.80
CA ASN A 526 19.84 16.45 40.44
C ASN A 526 20.51 17.51 39.53
N PHE A 527 20.99 18.62 40.11
CA PHE A 527 21.65 19.75 39.46
C PHE A 527 20.76 20.58 38.52
N ALA A 528 19.43 20.44 38.57
CA ALA A 528 18.58 21.39 37.85
C ALA A 528 18.50 22.70 38.65
N THR A 529 18.52 23.81 37.91
CA THR A 529 18.76 25.15 38.46
C THR A 529 17.63 26.09 38.08
N SER A 530 17.18 26.89 39.05
CA SER A 530 16.30 28.03 38.83
C SER A 530 16.93 29.31 39.37
N VAL A 531 16.62 30.43 38.72
CA VAL A 531 17.22 31.73 39.02
C VAL A 531 16.10 32.77 39.14
N ARG A 532 16.22 33.65 40.14
CA ARG A 532 15.37 34.83 40.30
C ARG A 532 16.24 36.08 40.48
N VAL A 533 15.83 37.17 39.84
CA VAL A 533 16.61 38.40 39.73
C VAL A 533 15.81 39.62 40.18
N TRP A 534 16.45 40.47 40.98
CA TRP A 534 16.01 41.83 41.24
C TRP A 534 17.07 42.81 40.76
N ASN A 535 16.76 43.57 39.71
CA ASN A 535 17.62 44.64 39.22
C ASN A 535 17.39 45.90 40.05
N PHE A 536 18.44 46.69 40.27
CA PHE A 536 18.34 48.00 40.91
C PHE A 536 19.44 48.92 40.41
N SER A 537 19.34 50.21 40.72
CA SER A 537 20.43 51.16 40.47
C SER A 537 20.81 51.92 41.73
N LYS A 538 22.10 52.24 41.82
CA LYS A 538 22.67 53.06 42.90
C LYS A 538 23.11 54.40 42.34
N LYS A 539 22.71 55.48 43.00
CA LYS A 539 23.13 56.85 42.68
C LYS A 539 23.34 57.66 43.96
N GLU A 540 24.52 57.54 44.53
CA GLU A 540 24.97 58.34 45.66
C GLU A 540 25.74 59.57 45.18
N THR A 541 25.42 60.74 45.74
CA THR A 541 26.07 62.01 45.40
C THR A 541 26.70 62.69 46.62
N VAL A 542 26.62 62.06 47.80
CA VAL A 542 27.11 62.64 49.05
C VAL A 542 27.91 61.61 49.82
N ILE A 543 29.16 61.96 50.16
CA ILE A 543 29.98 61.22 51.11
C ILE A 543 29.78 61.86 52.49
N LYS A 544 29.38 61.06 53.48
CA LYS A 544 29.32 61.49 54.88
C LYS A 544 29.97 60.44 55.76
N PHE A 545 30.88 60.89 56.62
CA PHE A 545 31.48 60.05 57.65
C PHE A 545 31.99 60.93 58.81
N GLN A 546 32.17 60.32 59.97
CA GLN A 546 32.77 60.90 61.16
C GLN A 546 33.51 59.79 61.92
N PHE A 547 34.14 60.09 63.07
CA PHE A 547 34.72 59.01 63.86
C PHE A 547 33.64 58.05 64.37
N ALA A 548 33.95 56.76 64.34
CA ALA A 548 33.06 55.74 64.90
C ALA A 548 32.87 55.91 66.41
N LYS A 549 33.87 56.48 67.09
CA LYS A 549 33.84 56.91 68.49
C LYS A 549 34.64 58.20 68.61
N PRO A 550 34.19 59.20 69.38
CA PRO A 550 35.00 60.37 69.67
C PRO A 550 36.32 60.02 70.34
N GLU A 551 37.33 60.85 70.13
CA GLU A 551 38.64 60.70 70.77
C GLU A 551 38.65 61.44 72.10
N GLU A 552 38.90 60.74 73.21
CA GLU A 552 38.93 61.33 74.55
C GLU A 552 40.17 62.18 74.78
N THR A 553 39.99 63.34 75.40
CA THR A 553 41.09 64.23 75.79
C THR A 553 41.05 64.52 77.29
N ASP A 554 42.23 64.65 77.90
CA ASP A 554 42.41 64.98 79.32
C ASP A 554 42.09 66.46 79.62
N ALA A 555 42.26 67.33 78.62
CA ALA A 555 41.92 68.74 78.67
C ALA A 555 41.11 69.20 77.44
N ARG A 556 40.63 70.45 77.47
CA ARG A 556 39.95 71.09 76.34
C ARG A 556 40.95 71.23 75.18
N ALA A 557 40.68 70.59 74.04
CA ALA A 557 41.39 70.90 72.81
C ALA A 557 41.10 72.36 72.42
N THR A 558 42.15 73.17 72.35
CA THR A 558 42.11 74.58 71.99
C THR A 558 42.24 74.79 70.49
N LYS A 559 42.90 73.86 69.80
CA LYS A 559 43.10 73.94 68.35
C LYS A 559 43.18 72.57 67.67
N ILE A 560 42.86 72.53 66.38
CA ILE A 560 42.86 71.32 65.55
C ILE A 560 43.39 71.58 64.14
N LEU A 561 44.11 70.61 63.59
CA LEU A 561 44.55 70.54 62.20
C LEU A 561 44.03 69.25 61.59
N ILE A 562 43.37 69.34 60.43
CA ILE A 562 42.88 68.19 59.66
C ILE A 562 43.37 68.31 58.22
N THR A 563 43.98 67.24 57.72
CA THR A 563 44.61 67.15 56.39
C THR A 563 44.07 65.92 55.66
N PRO A 564 42.99 66.06 54.86
CA PRO A 564 42.41 64.97 54.09
C PRO A 564 43.22 64.64 52.82
N THR A 565 43.26 63.37 52.47
CA THR A 565 43.68 62.87 51.16
C THR A 565 42.42 62.60 50.35
N TRP A 566 42.03 63.57 49.52
CA TRP A 566 40.77 63.56 48.79
C TRP A 566 40.90 64.09 47.36
N LYS A 567 39.91 63.76 46.53
CA LYS A 567 39.68 64.33 45.21
C LYS A 567 38.26 64.88 45.21
N ILE A 568 38.14 66.19 45.38
CA ILE A 568 36.85 66.87 45.60
C ILE A 568 36.55 67.93 44.54
N GLU A 569 37.26 67.90 43.40
CA GLU A 569 36.92 68.72 42.24
C GLU A 569 35.45 68.47 41.86
N GLY A 570 34.72 69.55 41.55
CA GLY A 570 33.29 69.44 41.25
C GLY A 570 32.42 68.99 42.43
N SER A 571 32.82 69.26 43.67
CA SER A 571 32.01 69.02 44.87
C SER A 571 32.14 70.15 45.89
N VAL A 572 31.21 70.20 46.85
CA VAL A 572 31.25 71.07 48.02
C VAL A 572 31.55 70.22 49.24
N ALA A 573 32.74 70.40 49.81
CA ALA A 573 33.13 69.78 51.08
C ALA A 573 32.76 70.70 52.25
N LYS A 574 32.25 70.09 53.32
CA LYS A 574 32.08 70.68 54.65
C LYS A 574 32.81 69.79 55.65
N VAL A 575 33.73 70.35 56.41
CA VAL A 575 34.45 69.67 57.48
C VAL A 575 34.15 70.40 58.77
N GLU A 576 33.66 69.66 59.77
CA GLU A 576 33.31 70.20 61.07
C GLU A 576 34.06 69.43 62.15
N ALA A 577 34.47 70.12 63.20
CA ALA A 577 35.08 69.52 64.38
C ALA A 577 34.42 70.06 65.65
N CYS A 578 34.42 69.28 66.72
CA CYS A 578 34.03 69.72 68.05
C CYS A 578 35.10 69.29 69.06
N ASN A 579 35.26 70.05 70.14
CA ASN A 579 36.16 69.70 71.25
C ASN A 579 35.42 69.16 72.49
N ASN A 580 34.08 69.14 72.47
CA ASN A 580 33.18 68.60 73.48
C ASN A 580 32.35 67.41 72.95
N ALA A 581 32.97 66.49 72.21
CA ALA A 581 32.27 65.42 71.49
C ALA A 581 31.47 64.43 72.36
N PHE A 582 31.73 64.36 73.67
CA PHE A 582 30.98 63.55 74.63
C PHE A 582 29.71 64.23 75.15
N ASP A 583 29.49 65.51 74.84
CA ASP A 583 28.25 66.19 75.17
C ASP A 583 27.06 65.52 74.44
N ALA A 584 25.88 65.51 75.07
CA ALA A 584 24.67 65.01 74.41
C ALA A 584 24.33 65.81 73.13
N ALA A 585 24.75 67.08 73.08
CA ALA A 585 24.69 67.95 71.91
C ALA A 585 26.04 68.68 71.74
N PRO A 586 27.03 68.07 71.06
CA PRO A 586 28.34 68.69 70.85
C PRO A 586 28.27 69.98 70.04
N THR A 587 29.17 70.91 70.33
CA THR A 587 29.29 72.19 69.62
C THR A 587 30.15 71.99 68.37
N TRP A 588 29.51 71.69 67.25
CA TRP A 588 30.20 71.52 65.96
C TRP A 588 30.58 72.87 65.35
N GLU A 589 31.88 73.07 65.11
CA GLU A 589 32.42 74.26 64.48
C GLU A 589 32.87 73.94 63.05
N ASP A 590 32.57 74.84 62.10
CA ASP A 590 32.94 74.68 60.69
C ASP A 590 34.42 75.02 60.49
N ILE A 591 35.23 73.99 60.22
CA ILE A 591 36.67 74.10 60.01
C ILE A 591 37.06 74.06 58.53
N THR A 592 36.10 74.04 57.62
CA THR A 592 36.29 73.82 56.17
C THR A 592 37.33 74.76 55.58
N ALA A 593 37.27 76.05 55.92
CA ALA A 593 38.20 77.05 55.40
C ALA A 593 39.66 76.73 55.77
N GLN A 594 39.90 76.25 57.00
CA GLN A 594 41.25 75.93 57.48
C GLN A 594 41.76 74.60 56.94
N VAL A 595 40.87 73.62 56.77
CA VAL A 595 41.18 72.37 56.08
C VAL A 595 41.57 72.63 54.62
N ALA A 596 40.86 73.52 53.92
CA ALA A 596 41.14 73.85 52.52
C ALA A 596 42.51 74.51 52.29
N ILE A 597 43.01 75.27 53.27
CA ILE A 597 44.34 75.93 53.20
C ILE A 597 45.41 75.21 54.05
N ASN A 598 45.11 74.02 54.58
CA ASN A 598 45.95 73.23 55.47
C ASN A 598 46.51 74.03 56.66
N ARG A 599 45.61 74.68 57.42
CA ARG A 599 45.93 75.48 58.62
C ARG A 599 45.17 74.98 59.84
N VAL A 600 45.68 75.36 60.99
CA VAL A 600 45.06 75.10 62.30
C VAL A 600 43.80 75.95 62.46
N PHE A 601 42.73 75.35 62.96
CA PHE A 601 41.54 76.02 63.46
C PHE A 601 41.62 76.14 64.99
N ASN A 602 41.30 77.31 65.54
CA ASN A 602 41.19 77.50 66.99
C ASN A 602 39.72 77.35 67.39
N PHE A 603 39.43 76.44 68.30
CA PHE A 603 38.08 76.23 68.80
C PHE A 603 37.58 77.48 69.52
N THR A 604 36.35 77.88 69.22
CA THR A 604 35.66 78.96 69.93
C THR A 604 34.80 78.41 71.07
N ASN A 605 34.45 77.13 71.03
CA ASN A 605 33.76 76.47 72.12
C ASN A 605 34.67 76.33 73.35
N GLU A 606 34.27 77.00 74.43
CA GLU A 606 35.02 77.02 75.68
C GLU A 606 34.44 76.12 76.77
N THR A 607 33.26 75.53 76.52
CA THR A 607 32.45 74.83 77.52
C THR A 607 32.12 73.41 77.11
N LYS A 608 31.89 72.54 78.11
CA LYS A 608 31.30 71.20 77.92
C LYS A 608 30.20 70.97 78.96
N THR A 609 29.32 70.02 78.67
CA THR A 609 28.27 69.55 79.58
C THR A 609 28.50 68.11 80.06
N ALA A 610 29.31 67.33 79.34
CA ALA A 610 29.77 66.02 79.76
C ALA A 610 30.92 66.10 80.79
N GLU A 611 31.19 64.98 81.47
CA GLU A 611 32.33 64.86 82.40
C GLU A 611 33.68 64.92 81.67
N LYS A 612 33.73 64.52 80.39
CA LYS A 612 34.96 64.35 79.61
C LYS A 612 35.04 65.35 78.46
N TRP A 613 36.25 65.79 78.13
CA TRP A 613 36.50 66.47 76.86
C TRP A 613 36.76 65.43 75.78
N GLY A 614 36.53 65.79 74.52
CA GLY A 614 36.83 64.88 73.42
C GLY A 614 36.66 65.53 72.06
N VAL A 615 37.48 65.09 71.12
CA VAL A 615 37.48 65.60 69.75
C VAL A 615 36.75 64.63 68.83
N ASP A 616 35.87 65.16 67.99
CA ASP A 616 35.32 64.43 66.84
C ASP A 616 35.37 65.32 65.60
N VAL A 617 35.47 64.68 64.44
CA VAL A 617 35.57 65.33 63.14
C VAL A 617 34.60 64.64 62.20
N ARG A 618 33.76 65.43 61.53
CA ARG A 618 32.82 64.93 60.53
C ARG A 618 33.02 65.63 59.19
N PHE A 619 32.83 64.85 58.13
CA PHE A 619 32.93 65.29 56.76
C PHE A 619 31.57 65.13 56.07
N THR A 620 31.20 66.13 55.27
CA THR A 620 30.13 66.03 54.28
C THR A 620 30.66 66.55 52.96
N ILE A 621 30.78 65.70 51.95
CA ILE A 621 31.25 66.06 50.62
C ILE A 621 30.09 65.82 49.65
N LYS A 622 29.53 66.88 49.08
CA LYS A 622 28.40 66.82 48.15
C LYS A 622 28.88 67.09 46.73
N LYS A 623 28.73 66.11 45.84
CA LYS A 623 29.02 66.26 44.40
C LYS A 623 28.10 67.31 43.78
N ASN A 624 28.66 68.19 42.96
CA ASN A 624 27.89 69.20 42.23
C ASN A 624 27.04 68.52 41.16
N GLU A 625 25.86 69.08 40.93
CA GLU A 625 24.99 68.63 39.84
C GLU A 625 25.69 68.79 38.49
N GLY A 626 25.60 67.77 37.63
CA GLY A 626 26.23 67.74 36.30
C GLY A 626 27.75 67.47 36.28
N TYR A 627 28.40 67.30 37.43
CA TYR A 627 29.80 66.89 37.47
C TYR A 627 29.93 65.37 37.32
N GLU A 628 30.59 64.92 36.27
CA GLU A 628 30.79 63.49 35.97
C GLU A 628 32.11 62.93 36.52
N GLY A 629 33.05 63.79 36.91
CA GLY A 629 34.34 63.35 37.47
C GLY A 629 34.20 62.63 38.81
N GLU A 630 35.24 61.90 39.18
CA GLU A 630 35.31 61.19 40.46
C GLU A 630 35.39 62.19 41.64
N VAL A 631 34.57 61.93 42.67
CA VAL A 631 34.69 62.56 43.99
C VAL A 631 34.97 61.46 45.00
N SER A 632 36.13 61.52 45.65
CA SER A 632 36.57 60.46 46.56
C SER A 632 37.41 61.02 47.71
N ILE A 633 37.48 60.24 48.79
CA ILE A 633 38.37 60.49 49.92
C ILE A 633 38.98 59.16 50.35
N SER A 634 40.30 59.10 50.40
CA SER A 634 41.05 57.90 50.77
C SER A 634 41.39 57.85 52.25
N GLY A 635 41.31 58.99 52.94
CA GLY A 635 41.53 59.13 54.38
C GLY A 635 41.86 60.56 54.77
N PHE A 636 42.22 60.78 56.02
CA PHE A 636 42.76 62.05 56.51
C PHE A 636 43.73 61.82 57.66
N GLY A 637 44.70 62.73 57.80
CA GLY A 637 45.54 62.85 59.00
C GLY A 637 45.21 64.13 59.75
N GLY A 638 45.77 64.30 60.95
CA GLY A 638 45.56 65.51 61.73
C GLY A 638 46.22 65.46 63.09
N ALA A 639 46.10 66.56 63.83
CA ALA A 639 46.52 66.70 65.22
C ALA A 639 45.63 67.75 65.93
N TYR A 640 45.52 67.64 67.25
CA TYR A 640 44.87 68.63 68.10
C TYR A 640 45.73 68.90 69.34
N GLU A 641 45.55 70.07 69.96
CA GLU A 641 46.24 70.51 71.19
C GLU A 641 45.26 71.17 72.14
#